data_AF-A0A091VSQ0-F1
#
_entry.id   AF-A0A091VSQ0-F1
#
_cell.length_a   1.000
_cell.length_b   1.000
_cell.length_c   1.000
_cell.angle_alpha   90.00
_cell.angle_beta   90.00
_cell.angle_gamma   90.00
#
_symmetry.space_group_name_H-M   'P 1'
#
loop_
_entity.id
_entity.type
_entity.pdbx_description
1 polymer ?
#
loop_
_entity_poly.entity_id
_entity_poly.type
_entity_poly.pdbx_seq_one_letter_code
_entity_poly.pdbx_strand_id
1 'polypeptide(L)'
;VMKHREEQEDATVSAFSTLIRQHGCESSLDDGLQPPKRFKGDPGSLNDPPAATSLLVALIEGLKQTYRSIAQPRARCYALANLVELLTAFTELEAEGSPLPVVEYLEKISSVVSLWTSDTESQFHHSGLDEKVKEAERSMSLLPMAKLSREELFGGLDFLCRLLHAWGEELQGTLSSSEGLCYESYRLLDTLTTLGKNLVCFSETGDLGEHETRVVLELTQVTKDFLKETSASLKGKDLDASLVSSVAMTIIEQKLDRHVEMCSVFASEKTWAFSKDWADCLVKSKALFQKPELVLKLLETLVNFAVSRQDKEGRELQMRVTQAIVECYTELSLTDKNKVISGVLASWGGPGLSLNLQAVMEGFQEDLNVTFNQITKSVSDEGLTRAVASVARLVLLHPEATVKQVCNLAVVNLGAHQFLAQILCSFPALSFLETPDDPGRPCSLVVRCLEEAVWGRLSTVREEEQFLEFLAVLMQPSSAAPLVSPAEVTKAFVLPYLKSDCAQIDLSLQILSKVLGIQSCSEEHWIKSCHPFPLLLSLCRLLDGYTKYWHRPKDQLFPLLESKDLVLSILCQLCEVVRPEAAPSPELWVQSLAWLHRKVASLDWTIGLRLKKLYGDHFKNEVPATLFEICTLPEDEWTSQPLPAYGPGSGLLAWMEGCTALRETMLTLLTVNVDNPEEVNLFSKGFLVALIQVLPWCSHSEWKRLTHVVENLLQRQVLHVPYTLEYVQYMPLLNLRPFACCLQFSVLLLRGFQLLCSSSCSSWLPAEAWLHVVQLYCSSLTDLLGSVKSTAGLPSPP
;
A
#
# COMPACT_ATOMS: atom_id res chain seq x y z
N VAL A 1 -12.70 64.16 -12.23
CA VAL A 1 -13.25 65.38 -12.88
C VAL A 1 -14.70 65.51 -12.45
N MET A 2 -15.02 66.41 -11.53
CA MET A 2 -16.39 66.91 -11.32
C MET A 2 -16.29 68.39 -10.98
N LYS A 3 -16.31 69.21 -12.03
CA LYS A 3 -16.77 70.60 -11.97
C LYS A 3 -18.07 70.60 -12.76
N HIS A 4 -19.22 70.64 -12.09
CA HIS A 4 -20.39 71.24 -12.70
C HIS A 4 -21.41 71.74 -11.67
N ARG A 5 -21.68 73.05 -11.83
CA ARG A 5 -22.91 73.82 -11.62
C ARG A 5 -23.63 73.72 -10.27
N GLU A 6 -23.52 74.85 -9.55
CA GLU A 6 -24.46 75.31 -8.53
C GLU A 6 -25.89 75.32 -9.10
N GLU A 7 -26.74 74.40 -8.64
CA GLU A 7 -28.20 74.56 -8.59
C GLU A 7 -28.78 73.47 -7.66
N GLN A 8 -29.45 73.91 -6.59
CA GLN A 8 -30.12 73.14 -5.52
C GLN A 8 -29.26 72.11 -4.77
N GLU A 9 -28.78 72.50 -3.57
CA GLU A 9 -28.33 71.52 -2.56
C GLU A 9 -29.48 70.54 -2.29
N ASP A 10 -29.27 69.27 -2.64
CA ASP A 10 -30.17 68.17 -2.30
C ASP A 10 -30.37 68.16 -0.78
N ALA A 11 -31.63 68.20 -0.32
CA ALA A 11 -31.98 68.21 1.10
C ALA A 11 -31.32 67.04 1.86
N THR A 12 -31.09 65.93 1.15
CA THR A 12 -30.38 64.74 1.63
C THR A 12 -28.89 65.02 1.87
N VAL A 13 -28.24 65.77 0.99
CA VAL A 13 -26.83 66.19 1.12
C VAL A 13 -26.65 67.21 2.24
N SER A 14 -27.59 68.13 2.42
CA SER A 14 -27.58 69.13 3.50
C SER A 14 -27.76 68.48 4.88
N ALA A 15 -28.71 67.54 5.01
CA ALA A 15 -28.92 66.78 6.24
C ALA A 15 -27.73 65.86 6.55
N PHE A 16 -27.18 65.16 5.56
CA PHE A 16 -25.99 64.33 5.73
C PHE A 16 -24.74 65.14 6.13
N SER A 17 -24.55 66.32 5.52
CA SER A 17 -23.46 67.25 5.89
C SER A 17 -23.58 67.75 7.33
N THR A 18 -24.81 67.92 7.83
CA THR A 18 -25.09 68.32 9.20
C THR A 18 -24.77 67.20 10.19
N LEU A 19 -25.08 65.95 9.84
CA LEU A 19 -24.76 64.76 10.64
C LEU A 19 -23.26 64.46 10.70
N ILE A 20 -22.54 64.58 9.58
CA ILE A 20 -21.07 64.47 9.59
C ILE A 20 -20.46 65.56 10.48
N ARG A 21 -21.01 66.77 10.49
CA ARG A 21 -20.53 67.85 11.37
C ARG A 21 -20.84 67.60 12.84
N GLN A 22 -21.93 66.88 13.15
CA GLN A 22 -22.30 66.52 14.52
C GLN A 22 -21.47 65.35 15.08
N HIS A 23 -21.07 64.40 14.24
CA HIS A 23 -20.36 63.18 14.67
C HIS A 23 -18.89 63.10 14.26
N GLY A 24 -18.43 63.95 13.33
CA GLY A 24 -17.04 64.06 12.93
C GLY A 24 -16.28 65.02 13.83
N CYS A 25 -15.11 64.61 14.33
CA CYS A 25 -14.16 65.56 14.92
C CYS A 25 -13.80 66.62 13.87
N GLU A 26 -14.11 67.88 14.13
CA GLU A 26 -13.61 69.02 13.35
C GLU A 26 -12.08 68.91 13.25
N SER A 27 -11.56 68.73 12.04
CA SER A 27 -10.16 69.03 11.77
C SER A 27 -10.07 70.52 11.49
N SER A 28 -9.25 71.20 12.28
CA SER A 28 -8.97 72.63 12.16
C SER A 28 -8.59 73.00 10.73
N LEU A 29 -9.15 74.12 10.26
CA LEU A 29 -8.79 74.84 9.05
C LEU A 29 -7.35 75.39 9.12
N ASP A 30 -6.33 74.53 9.19
CA ASP A 30 -4.94 74.87 8.84
C ASP A 30 -4.07 73.60 8.80
N ASP A 31 -4.09 72.86 7.69
CA ASP A 31 -2.84 72.32 7.11
C ASP A 31 -3.09 71.72 5.72
N GLY A 32 -2.13 71.92 4.82
CA GLY A 32 -2.25 71.66 3.39
C GLY A 32 -2.38 70.19 2.98
N LEU A 33 -3.16 69.98 1.92
CA LEU A 33 -3.04 68.92 0.89
C LEU A 33 -2.31 67.63 1.29
N GLN A 34 -2.93 66.77 2.10
CA GLN A 34 -2.72 65.32 2.04
C GLN A 34 -4.05 64.56 2.12
N PRO A 35 -4.23 63.48 1.33
CA PRO A 35 -5.40 62.61 1.45
C PRO A 35 -5.37 61.91 2.82
N PRO A 36 -6.51 61.73 3.51
CA PRO A 36 -6.51 61.19 4.85
C PRO A 36 -6.01 59.74 4.83
N LYS A 37 -4.87 59.53 5.50
CA LYS A 37 -4.33 58.19 5.78
C LYS A 37 -5.33 57.43 6.66
N ARG A 38 -5.57 56.17 6.28
CA ARG A 38 -6.34 55.13 7.00
C ARG A 38 -6.42 55.37 8.50
N PHE A 39 -7.64 55.35 9.05
CA PHE A 39 -7.91 55.21 10.48
C PHE A 39 -7.10 54.04 11.05
N LYS A 40 -6.01 54.34 11.74
CA LYS A 40 -5.35 53.44 12.68
C LYS A 40 -5.66 54.00 14.06
N GLY A 41 -6.51 53.31 14.82
CA GLY A 41 -6.61 53.55 16.26
C GLY A 41 -5.31 53.08 16.92
N ASP A 42 -4.61 53.98 17.60
CA ASP A 42 -3.48 53.62 18.45
C ASP A 42 -4.00 52.84 19.68
N PRO A 43 -3.46 51.65 20.01
CA PRO A 43 -3.91 50.82 21.12
C PRO A 43 -3.27 51.27 22.44
N GLY A 44 -3.45 52.54 22.84
CA GLY A 44 -2.67 53.14 23.91
C GLY A 44 -3.30 54.31 24.65
N SER A 45 -4.60 54.28 24.96
CA SER A 45 -5.14 55.07 26.09
C SER A 45 -6.33 54.37 26.74
N LEU A 46 -6.04 53.42 27.62
CA LEU A 46 -6.96 53.02 28.67
C LEU A 46 -6.98 54.15 29.71
N ASN A 47 -8.18 54.59 30.08
CA ASN A 47 -8.51 55.61 31.10
C ASN A 47 -8.77 57.03 30.56
N ASP A 48 -9.73 57.16 29.65
CA ASP A 48 -10.85 58.12 29.71
C ASP A 48 -11.67 57.96 28.41
N PRO A 49 -13.02 57.93 28.42
CA PRO A 49 -13.80 57.77 27.20
C PRO A 49 -13.93 59.11 26.47
N PRO A 50 -13.32 59.33 25.29
CA PRO A 50 -13.91 60.27 24.37
C PRO A 50 -15.22 59.63 23.89
N ALA A 51 -16.30 60.42 23.83
CA ALA A 51 -17.60 59.99 23.33
C ALA A 51 -17.52 59.62 21.83
N ALA A 52 -16.93 58.48 21.51
CA ALA A 52 -17.07 57.84 20.22
C ALA A 52 -18.48 57.24 20.20
N THR A 53 -19.44 57.99 19.68
CA THR A 53 -20.78 57.46 19.38
C THR A 53 -20.60 56.18 18.57
N SER A 54 -21.20 55.06 19.01
CA SER A 54 -21.10 53.81 18.26
C SER A 54 -21.56 54.05 16.83
N LEU A 55 -20.86 53.51 15.82
CA LEU A 55 -21.16 53.72 14.39
C LEU A 55 -22.63 53.42 14.07
N LEU A 56 -23.22 52.47 14.80
CA LEU A 56 -24.64 52.14 14.74
C LEU A 56 -25.52 53.32 15.20
N VAL A 57 -25.23 53.95 16.34
CA VAL A 57 -26.02 55.08 16.86
C VAL A 57 -25.94 56.29 15.93
N ALA A 58 -24.77 56.57 15.35
CA ALA A 58 -24.62 57.62 14.33
C ALA A 58 -25.43 57.31 13.05
N LEU A 59 -25.44 56.05 12.60
CA LEU A 59 -26.26 55.63 11.46
C LEU A 59 -27.76 55.74 11.76
N ILE A 60 -28.20 55.29 12.94
CA ILE A 60 -29.61 55.34 13.36
C ILE A 60 -30.10 56.78 13.45
N GLU A 61 -29.34 57.67 14.10
CA GLU A 61 -29.71 59.07 14.23
C GLU A 61 -29.72 59.77 12.87
N GLY A 62 -28.74 59.44 12.02
CA GLY A 62 -28.71 59.95 10.65
C GLY A 62 -29.89 59.52 9.82
N LEU A 63 -30.28 58.25 9.89
CA LEU A 63 -31.45 57.72 9.21
C LEU A 63 -32.75 58.29 9.79
N LYS A 64 -32.88 58.50 11.10
CA LYS A 64 -34.08 59.14 11.69
C LYS A 64 -34.33 60.53 11.10
N GLN A 65 -33.26 61.27 10.77
CA GLN A 65 -33.36 62.61 10.19
C GLN A 65 -33.61 62.58 8.68
N THR A 66 -33.09 61.58 7.96
CA THR A 66 -33.11 61.55 6.49
C THR A 66 -34.06 60.53 5.86
N TYR A 67 -34.65 59.59 6.62
CA TYR A 67 -35.38 58.47 6.01
C TYR A 67 -36.57 58.88 5.14
N ARG A 68 -37.17 60.05 5.38
CA ARG A 68 -38.27 60.59 4.55
C ARG A 68 -37.80 61.26 3.26
N SER A 69 -36.54 61.67 3.16
CA SER A 69 -35.98 62.33 1.97
C SER A 69 -35.30 61.35 1.01
N ILE A 70 -35.04 60.11 1.41
CA ILE A 70 -34.48 59.07 0.53
C ILE A 70 -35.58 58.60 -0.45
N ALA A 71 -35.57 59.15 -1.66
CA ALA A 71 -36.57 58.84 -2.69
C ALA A 71 -36.20 57.62 -3.56
N GLN A 72 -34.91 57.32 -3.75
CA GLN A 72 -34.47 56.25 -4.65
C GLN A 72 -34.55 54.86 -3.97
N PRO A 73 -35.19 53.86 -4.59
CA PRO A 73 -35.26 52.49 -4.05
C PRO A 73 -33.88 51.87 -3.76
N ARG A 74 -32.87 52.10 -4.63
CA ARG A 74 -31.50 51.61 -4.44
C ARG A 74 -30.85 52.16 -3.17
N ALA A 75 -31.00 53.46 -2.92
CA ALA A 75 -30.48 54.11 -1.73
C ALA A 75 -31.17 53.61 -0.45
N ARG A 76 -32.47 53.28 -0.50
CA ARG A 76 -33.18 52.63 0.61
C ARG A 76 -32.68 51.21 0.86
N CYS A 77 -32.45 50.42 -0.19
CA CYS A 77 -31.85 49.08 -0.05
C CYS A 77 -30.46 49.15 0.59
N TYR A 78 -29.61 50.07 0.15
CA TYR A 78 -28.28 50.28 0.70
C TYR A 78 -28.31 50.71 2.17
N ALA A 79 -29.19 51.65 2.52
CA ALA A 79 -29.37 52.12 3.90
C ALA A 79 -29.83 51.00 4.84
N LEU A 80 -30.82 50.20 4.42
CA LEU A 80 -31.31 49.05 5.17
C LEU A 80 -30.22 47.97 5.30
N ALA A 81 -29.49 47.64 4.23
CA ALA A 81 -28.43 46.63 4.26
C ALA A 81 -27.32 47.01 5.24
N ASN A 82 -26.86 48.26 5.24
CA ASN A 82 -25.86 48.75 6.20
C ASN A 82 -26.36 48.67 7.65
N LEU A 83 -27.62 49.02 7.89
CA LEU A 83 -28.22 48.93 9.24
C LEU A 83 -28.30 47.47 9.71
N VAL A 84 -28.77 46.57 8.86
CA VAL A 84 -28.88 45.13 9.15
C VAL A 84 -27.51 44.50 9.41
N GLU A 85 -26.51 44.82 8.60
CA GLU A 85 -25.15 44.30 8.77
C GLU A 85 -24.50 44.78 10.06
N LEU A 86 -24.62 46.06 10.41
CA LEU A 86 -24.12 46.55 11.69
C LEU A 86 -24.82 45.84 12.84
N LEU A 87 -26.15 45.73 12.81
CA LEU A 87 -26.90 45.01 13.84
C LEU A 87 -26.47 43.54 13.94
N THR A 88 -26.15 42.89 12.82
CA THR A 88 -25.70 41.49 12.76
C THR A 88 -24.26 41.32 13.24
N ALA A 89 -23.35 42.25 12.92
CA ALA A 89 -21.94 42.20 13.29
C ALA A 89 -21.71 42.42 14.80
N PHE A 90 -22.71 42.96 15.50
CA PHE A 90 -22.64 43.32 16.91
C PHE A 90 -23.41 42.39 17.87
N THR A 91 -24.04 41.32 17.36
CA THR A 91 -24.80 40.35 18.17
C THR A 91 -23.90 39.32 18.88
N GLU A 92 -24.24 38.95 20.13
CA GLU A 92 -23.45 38.05 20.99
C GLU A 92 -23.53 36.55 20.63
N LEU A 93 -24.36 36.14 19.67
CA LEU A 93 -24.52 34.73 19.34
C LEU A 93 -23.26 34.20 18.65
N GLU A 94 -22.72 33.11 19.20
CA GLU A 94 -21.43 32.48 18.89
C GLU A 94 -20.98 32.61 17.43
N ALA A 95 -19.82 33.26 17.24
CA ALA A 95 -19.02 33.19 16.02
C ALA A 95 -18.30 31.84 15.87
N GLU A 96 -18.99 30.71 16.12
CA GLU A 96 -18.58 29.37 15.66
C GLU A 96 -19.49 28.89 14.52
N GLY A 97 -20.06 29.81 13.74
CA GLY A 97 -20.58 29.50 12.43
C GLY A 97 -19.41 29.04 11.55
N SER A 98 -19.29 27.72 11.34
CA SER A 98 -18.38 27.14 10.34
C SER A 98 -18.43 27.98 9.06
N PRO A 99 -17.29 28.32 8.44
CA PRO A 99 -17.29 29.10 7.20
C PRO A 99 -18.25 28.47 6.19
N LEU A 100 -19.06 29.31 5.52
CA LEU A 100 -20.03 28.87 4.50
C LEU A 100 -19.42 27.76 3.61
N PRO A 101 -20.15 26.69 3.24
CA PRO A 101 -19.64 25.71 2.30
C PRO A 101 -19.05 26.38 1.05
N VAL A 102 -17.90 25.91 0.57
CA VAL A 102 -17.16 26.57 -0.53
C VAL A 102 -17.99 26.75 -1.80
N VAL A 103 -18.95 25.85 -2.05
CA VAL A 103 -19.89 25.93 -3.19
C VAL A 103 -20.87 27.09 -2.99
N GLU A 104 -21.47 27.23 -1.81
CA GLU A 104 -22.36 28.35 -1.50
C GLU A 104 -21.61 29.69 -1.53
N TYR A 105 -20.36 29.71 -1.06
CA TYR A 105 -19.49 30.87 -1.17
C TYR A 105 -19.24 31.27 -2.63
N LEU A 106 -18.96 30.30 -3.50
CA LEU A 106 -18.77 30.54 -4.93
C LEU A 106 -20.06 31.04 -5.61
N GLU A 107 -21.22 30.47 -5.26
CA GLU A 107 -22.52 30.90 -5.78
C GLU A 107 -22.84 32.35 -5.37
N LYS A 108 -22.56 32.73 -4.12
CA LYS A 108 -22.75 34.11 -3.64
C LYS A 108 -21.86 35.10 -4.39
N ILE A 109 -20.57 34.81 -4.54
CA ILE A 109 -19.65 35.68 -5.30
C ILE A 109 -20.09 35.77 -6.76
N SER A 110 -20.45 34.63 -7.36
CA SER A 110 -20.90 34.60 -8.76
C SER A 110 -22.19 35.40 -8.96
N SER A 111 -23.10 35.39 -7.98
CA SER A 111 -24.31 36.21 -7.99
C SER A 111 -24.01 37.71 -7.96
N VAL A 112 -23.08 38.14 -7.09
CA VAL A 112 -22.65 39.54 -7.01
C VAL A 112 -21.99 40.00 -8.32
N VAL A 113 -21.07 39.19 -8.86
CA VAL A 113 -20.40 39.49 -10.12
C VAL A 113 -21.38 39.53 -11.29
N SER A 114 -22.37 38.63 -11.32
CA SER A 114 -23.43 38.64 -12.33
C SER A 114 -24.24 39.93 -12.26
N LEU A 115 -24.62 40.38 -11.06
CA LEU A 115 -25.40 41.60 -10.86
C LEU A 115 -24.63 42.84 -11.30
N TRP A 116 -23.35 42.96 -10.92
CA TRP A 116 -22.48 44.05 -11.38
C TRP A 116 -22.22 44.04 -12.87
N THR A 117 -22.32 42.87 -13.52
CA THR A 117 -22.16 42.75 -14.97
C THR A 117 -23.44 43.08 -15.72
N SER A 118 -24.61 42.83 -15.14
CA SER A 118 -25.90 43.17 -15.75
C SER A 118 -26.37 44.61 -15.49
N ASP A 119 -25.94 45.22 -14.38
CA ASP A 119 -26.36 46.57 -14.00
C ASP A 119 -25.46 47.64 -14.65
N THR A 120 -25.98 48.29 -15.70
CA THR A 120 -25.26 49.35 -16.43
C THR A 120 -24.97 50.59 -15.59
N GLU A 121 -25.68 50.77 -14.48
CA GLU A 121 -25.46 51.88 -13.55
C GLU A 121 -24.43 51.54 -12.45
N SER A 122 -23.99 50.28 -12.37
CA SER A 122 -22.98 49.86 -11.40
C SER A 122 -21.63 50.49 -11.72
N GLN A 123 -20.94 51.00 -10.69
CA GLN A 123 -19.57 51.48 -10.81
C GLN A 123 -18.59 50.40 -11.30
N PHE A 124 -18.94 49.13 -11.08
CA PHE A 124 -18.13 47.98 -11.50
C PHE A 124 -18.53 47.42 -12.87
N HIS A 125 -19.55 47.97 -13.55
CA HIS A 125 -19.99 47.41 -14.85
C HIS A 125 -18.84 47.27 -15.86
N HIS A 126 -17.97 48.29 -15.92
CA HIS A 126 -16.82 48.35 -16.83
C HIS A 126 -15.51 47.77 -16.26
N SER A 127 -15.49 47.30 -15.01
CA SER A 127 -14.26 46.72 -14.43
C SER A 127 -14.00 45.29 -14.92
N GLY A 128 -12.73 44.89 -14.86
CA GLY A 128 -12.30 43.54 -15.18
C GLY A 128 -12.90 42.52 -14.21
N LEU A 129 -13.01 41.25 -14.65
CA LEU A 129 -13.54 40.17 -13.81
C LEU A 129 -12.72 39.99 -12.53
N ASP A 130 -11.40 40.17 -12.60
CA ASP A 130 -10.49 40.08 -11.46
C ASP A 130 -10.75 41.15 -10.40
N GLU A 131 -11.03 42.39 -10.82
CA GLU A 131 -11.42 43.47 -9.91
C GLU A 131 -12.80 43.22 -9.29
N LYS A 132 -13.77 42.76 -10.09
CA LYS A 132 -15.11 42.38 -9.60
C LYS A 132 -15.03 41.27 -8.55
N VAL A 133 -14.28 40.20 -8.81
CA VAL A 133 -14.18 39.09 -7.86
C VAL A 133 -13.48 39.52 -6.56
N LYS A 134 -12.40 40.29 -6.65
CA LYS A 134 -11.69 40.83 -5.48
C LYS A 134 -12.60 41.70 -4.61
N GLU A 135 -13.41 42.55 -5.23
CA GLU A 135 -14.27 43.45 -4.47
C GLU A 135 -15.50 42.73 -3.91
N ALA A 136 -16.06 41.75 -4.65
CA ALA A 136 -17.13 40.91 -4.15
C ALA A 136 -16.71 40.13 -2.90
N GLU A 137 -15.50 39.57 -2.89
CA GLU A 137 -14.93 38.89 -1.73
C GLU A 137 -14.71 39.84 -0.53
N ARG A 138 -14.18 41.05 -0.77
CA ARG A 138 -14.06 42.08 0.28
C ARG A 138 -15.40 42.44 0.89
N SER A 139 -16.44 42.52 0.05
CA SER A 139 -17.79 42.88 0.48
C SER A 139 -18.45 41.80 1.34
N MET A 140 -18.00 40.55 1.23
CA MET A 140 -18.47 39.41 2.03
C MET A 140 -17.72 39.24 3.35
N SER A 141 -16.55 39.88 3.50
CA SER A 141 -15.70 39.76 4.68
C SER A 141 -16.05 40.83 5.73
N LEU A 142 -17.03 40.55 6.58
CA LEU A 142 -17.29 41.39 7.76
C LEU A 142 -16.41 40.93 8.93
N LEU A 143 -15.47 41.78 9.34
CA LEU A 143 -14.73 41.57 10.58
C LEU A 143 -15.67 41.80 11.78
N PRO A 144 -15.64 40.92 12.81
CA PRO A 144 -16.37 41.16 14.05
C PRO A 144 -15.95 42.51 14.64
N MET A 145 -16.92 43.38 14.89
CA MET A 145 -16.71 44.69 15.53
C MET A 145 -17.16 44.64 17.00
N ALA A 146 -16.67 45.58 17.80
CA ALA A 146 -16.81 45.63 19.26
C ALA A 146 -18.26 45.46 19.77
N LYS A 147 -18.45 44.71 20.85
CA LYS A 147 -19.76 44.40 21.47
C LYS A 147 -20.65 45.63 21.69
N LEU A 148 -21.91 45.61 21.22
CA LEU A 148 -22.91 46.62 21.58
C LEU A 148 -23.51 46.36 22.96
N SER A 149 -24.03 47.43 23.59
CA SER A 149 -24.90 47.25 24.74
C SER A 149 -26.27 46.68 24.32
N ARG A 150 -26.93 45.97 25.23
CA ARG A 150 -28.26 45.36 25.01
C ARG A 150 -29.31 46.41 24.58
N GLU A 151 -29.26 47.60 25.18
CA GLU A 151 -30.16 48.71 24.86
C GLU A 151 -29.94 49.25 23.43
N GLU A 152 -28.69 49.40 22.99
CA GLU A 152 -28.38 49.86 21.62
C GLU A 152 -28.79 48.83 20.56
N LEU A 153 -28.61 47.54 20.84
CA LEU A 153 -29.01 46.47 19.94
C LEU A 153 -30.53 46.44 19.74
N PHE A 154 -31.31 46.39 20.83
CA PHE A 154 -32.78 46.34 20.72
C PHE A 154 -33.38 47.67 20.23
N GLY A 155 -32.79 48.81 20.57
CA GLY A 155 -33.16 50.10 19.99
C GLY A 155 -32.93 50.16 18.48
N GLY A 156 -31.86 49.52 17.99
CA GLY A 156 -31.59 49.36 16.57
C GLY A 156 -32.51 48.38 15.85
N LEU A 157 -32.85 47.25 16.48
CA LEU A 157 -33.83 46.28 15.95
C LEU A 157 -35.25 46.87 15.85
N ASP A 158 -35.70 47.61 16.87
CA ASP A 158 -36.99 48.32 16.83
C ASP A 158 -37.01 49.36 15.71
N PHE A 159 -35.92 50.11 15.52
CA PHE A 159 -35.83 51.09 14.46
C PHE A 159 -35.81 50.45 13.06
N LEU A 160 -35.10 49.33 12.89
CA LEU A 160 -35.14 48.54 11.66
C LEU A 160 -36.57 48.07 11.34
N CYS A 161 -37.31 47.60 12.35
CA CYS A 161 -38.71 47.20 12.20
C CYS A 161 -39.58 48.34 11.66
N ARG A 162 -39.40 49.57 12.19
CA ARG A 162 -40.12 50.76 11.69
C ARG A 162 -39.74 51.12 10.26
N LEU A 163 -38.46 51.02 9.90
CA LEU A 163 -38.00 51.30 8.54
C LEU A 163 -38.52 50.28 7.52
N LEU A 164 -38.55 48.99 7.88
CA LEU A 164 -39.12 47.93 7.04
C LEU A 164 -40.61 48.15 6.81
N HIS A 165 -41.38 48.62 7.80
CA HIS A 165 -42.78 49.00 7.58
C HIS A 165 -42.91 50.26 6.71
N ALA A 166 -42.05 51.27 6.91
CA ALA A 166 -42.13 52.54 6.21
C ALA A 166 -41.74 52.45 4.73
N TRP A 167 -40.77 51.60 4.39
CA TRP A 167 -40.26 51.43 3.03
C TRP A 167 -40.66 50.10 2.38
N GLY A 168 -41.23 49.16 3.14
CA GLY A 168 -41.48 47.78 2.74
C GLY A 168 -42.36 47.65 1.50
N GLU A 169 -43.56 48.23 1.51
CA GLU A 169 -44.51 48.08 0.39
C GLU A 169 -43.96 48.62 -0.94
N GLU A 170 -43.26 49.76 -0.90
CA GLU A 170 -42.67 50.38 -2.10
C GLU A 170 -41.44 49.61 -2.62
N LEU A 171 -40.61 49.10 -1.70
CA LEU A 171 -39.48 48.25 -2.03
C LEU A 171 -39.95 46.90 -2.58
N GLN A 172 -40.95 46.27 -1.97
CA GLN A 172 -41.52 45.00 -2.44
C GLN A 172 -42.03 45.11 -3.88
N GLY A 173 -42.76 46.18 -4.22
CA GLY A 173 -43.23 46.43 -5.58
C GLY A 173 -42.09 46.56 -6.60
N THR A 174 -40.99 47.20 -6.21
CA THR A 174 -39.82 47.43 -7.09
C THR A 174 -38.97 46.16 -7.24
N LEU A 175 -38.73 45.44 -6.15
CA LEU A 175 -37.91 44.22 -6.07
C LEU A 175 -38.58 42.99 -6.71
N SER A 176 -39.90 43.04 -6.90
CA SER A 176 -40.66 42.00 -7.59
C SER A 176 -40.58 42.09 -9.12
N SER A 177 -40.02 43.18 -9.67
CA SER A 177 -39.82 43.38 -11.11
C SER A 177 -38.43 42.92 -11.55
N SER A 178 -38.32 42.21 -12.68
CA SER A 178 -37.05 41.63 -13.15
C SER A 178 -36.00 42.67 -13.58
N GLU A 179 -36.41 43.91 -13.83
CA GLU A 179 -35.54 45.05 -14.18
C GLU A 179 -35.00 45.79 -12.94
N GLY A 180 -35.54 45.52 -11.73
CA GLY A 180 -35.17 46.19 -10.48
C GLY A 180 -34.07 45.52 -9.64
N LEU A 181 -33.54 44.38 -10.08
CA LEU A 181 -32.54 43.60 -9.33
C LEU A 181 -31.13 44.15 -9.52
N CYS A 182 -30.63 44.86 -8.50
CA CYS A 182 -29.26 45.37 -8.40
C CYS A 182 -28.52 44.77 -7.21
N TYR A 183 -27.22 45.06 -7.08
CA TYR A 183 -26.39 44.53 -5.99
C TYR A 183 -26.92 44.95 -4.60
N GLU A 184 -27.35 46.19 -4.44
CA GLU A 184 -27.86 46.75 -3.18
C GLU A 184 -29.12 46.00 -2.72
N SER A 185 -29.99 45.66 -3.66
CA SER A 185 -31.19 44.84 -3.42
C SER A 185 -30.84 43.42 -2.99
N TYR A 186 -29.89 42.78 -3.68
CA TYR A 186 -29.41 41.44 -3.32
C TYR A 186 -28.75 41.42 -1.94
N ARG A 187 -27.88 42.39 -1.66
CA ARG A 187 -27.19 42.55 -0.37
C ARG A 187 -28.19 42.73 0.78
N LEU A 188 -29.25 43.52 0.58
CA LEU A 188 -30.32 43.65 1.58
C LEU A 188 -31.02 42.31 1.84
N LEU A 189 -31.36 41.55 0.80
CA LEU A 189 -32.06 40.27 0.95
C LEU A 189 -31.18 39.21 1.65
N ASP A 190 -29.89 39.13 1.31
CA ASP A 190 -28.95 38.19 1.94
C ASP A 190 -28.71 38.52 3.43
N THR A 191 -28.55 39.80 3.73
CA THR A 191 -28.33 40.28 5.11
C THR A 191 -29.58 40.15 5.97
N LEU A 192 -30.78 40.44 5.44
CA LEU A 192 -32.05 40.19 6.12
C LEU A 192 -32.32 38.70 6.34
N THR A 193 -31.93 37.84 5.39
CA THR A 193 -32.04 36.39 5.57
C THR A 193 -31.15 35.90 6.70
N THR A 194 -29.93 36.43 6.79
CA THR A 194 -28.98 36.12 7.87
C THR A 194 -29.50 36.64 9.22
N LEU A 195 -29.95 37.89 9.29
CA LEU A 195 -30.57 38.47 10.48
C LEU A 195 -31.80 37.67 10.92
N GLY A 196 -32.65 37.24 9.99
CA GLY A 196 -33.82 36.42 10.29
C GLY A 196 -33.48 35.10 10.98
N LYS A 197 -32.40 34.42 10.56
CA LYS A 197 -31.89 33.22 11.26
C LYS A 197 -31.43 33.56 12.68
N ASN A 198 -30.68 34.66 12.84
CA ASN A 198 -30.20 35.11 14.15
C ASN A 198 -31.35 35.47 15.08
N LEU A 199 -32.40 36.13 14.58
CA LEU A 199 -33.61 36.48 15.34
C LEU A 199 -34.37 35.25 15.82
N VAL A 200 -34.46 34.19 15.00
CA VAL A 200 -35.02 32.90 15.42
C VAL A 200 -34.19 32.30 16.56
N CYS A 201 -32.87 32.30 16.45
CA CYS A 201 -32.00 31.83 17.53
C CYS A 201 -32.15 32.68 18.82
N PHE A 202 -32.27 34.00 18.70
CA PHE A 202 -32.57 34.89 19.84
C PHE A 202 -33.88 34.50 20.54
N SER A 203 -34.90 34.11 19.77
CA SER A 203 -36.20 33.68 20.33
C SER A 203 -36.15 32.30 21.00
N GLU A 204 -35.24 31.42 20.58
CA GLU A 204 -35.12 30.04 21.09
C GLU A 204 -34.14 29.91 22.27
N THR A 205 -33.09 30.75 22.34
CA THR A 205 -31.96 30.59 23.27
C THR A 205 -31.70 31.78 24.18
N GLY A 206 -32.30 32.96 23.92
CA GLY A 206 -32.04 34.18 24.68
C GLY A 206 -32.91 34.33 25.94
N ASP A 207 -32.32 34.76 27.05
CA ASP A 207 -33.03 35.23 28.24
C ASP A 207 -33.58 36.66 28.00
N LEU A 208 -34.70 36.76 27.27
CA LEU A 208 -35.31 38.00 26.79
C LEU A 208 -36.44 38.50 27.72
N GLY A 209 -36.50 39.80 27.98
CA GLY A 209 -37.62 40.44 28.66
C GLY A 209 -38.86 40.61 27.75
N GLU A 210 -40.05 40.88 28.32
CA GLU A 210 -41.31 40.95 27.56
C GLU A 210 -41.29 41.93 26.36
N HIS A 211 -40.61 43.08 26.51
CA HIS A 211 -40.49 44.07 25.45
C HIS A 211 -39.56 43.60 24.32
N GLU A 212 -38.44 42.98 24.67
CA GLU A 212 -37.44 42.48 23.72
C GLU A 212 -38.00 41.29 22.94
N THR A 213 -38.70 40.38 23.60
CA THR A 213 -39.40 39.26 22.96
C THR A 213 -40.43 39.76 21.94
N ARG A 214 -41.14 40.86 22.24
CA ARG A 214 -42.07 41.48 21.28
C ARG A 214 -41.34 42.03 20.06
N VAL A 215 -40.26 42.78 20.25
CA VAL A 215 -39.46 43.37 19.16
C VAL A 215 -38.87 42.27 18.26
N VAL A 216 -38.34 41.20 18.85
CA VAL A 216 -37.77 40.06 18.10
C VAL A 216 -38.85 39.32 17.32
N LEU A 217 -40.01 39.02 17.92
CA LEU A 217 -41.10 38.31 17.24
C LEU A 217 -41.70 39.15 16.10
N GLU A 218 -41.94 40.44 16.34
CA GLU A 218 -42.46 41.36 15.34
C GLU A 218 -41.49 41.50 14.16
N LEU A 219 -40.20 41.75 14.43
CA LEU A 219 -39.18 41.87 13.40
C LEU A 219 -38.95 40.54 12.65
N THR A 220 -39.03 39.40 13.34
CA THR A 220 -38.94 38.07 12.71
C THR A 220 -40.08 37.88 11.70
N GLN A 221 -41.31 38.25 12.09
CA GLN A 221 -42.47 38.12 11.23
C GLN A 221 -42.39 39.08 10.04
N VAL A 222 -42.05 40.35 10.27
CA VAL A 222 -41.87 41.37 9.23
C VAL A 222 -40.78 40.97 8.23
N THR A 223 -39.63 40.47 8.71
CA THR A 223 -38.54 40.01 7.86
C THR A 223 -38.97 38.79 7.04
N LYS A 224 -39.71 37.85 7.65
CA LYS A 224 -40.22 36.66 6.97
C LYS A 224 -41.23 37.01 5.88
N ASP A 225 -42.15 37.93 6.15
CA ASP A 225 -43.15 38.37 5.17
C ASP A 225 -42.49 39.14 4.02
N PHE A 226 -41.56 40.05 4.34
CA PHE A 226 -40.76 40.78 3.34
C PHE A 226 -39.99 39.84 2.41
N LEU A 227 -39.29 38.84 2.97
CA LEU A 227 -38.54 37.84 2.19
C LEU A 227 -39.49 36.91 1.41
N LYS A 228 -40.65 36.53 1.95
CA LYS A 228 -41.59 35.64 1.25
C LYS A 228 -42.17 36.27 -0.01
N GLU A 229 -42.48 37.56 0.04
CA GLU A 229 -43.06 38.30 -1.09
C GLU A 229 -42.01 38.64 -2.17
N THR A 230 -40.74 38.80 -1.78
CA THR A 230 -39.64 39.17 -2.71
C THR A 230 -38.83 37.98 -3.23
N SER A 231 -38.71 36.88 -2.47
CA SER A 231 -37.85 35.72 -2.82
C SER A 231 -38.33 34.88 -4.01
N ALA A 232 -39.57 35.08 -4.48
CA ALA A 232 -40.09 34.42 -5.68
C ALA A 232 -39.35 34.85 -6.96
N SER A 233 -38.75 36.06 -6.99
CA SER A 233 -37.98 36.57 -8.14
C SER A 233 -36.49 36.18 -8.12
N LEU A 234 -35.92 35.95 -6.94
CA LEU A 234 -34.49 35.66 -6.76
C LEU A 234 -34.13 34.18 -7.00
N LYS A 235 -35.04 33.26 -6.70
CA LYS A 235 -34.82 31.80 -6.78
C LYS A 235 -34.79 31.21 -8.21
N GLY A 236 -34.82 32.03 -9.25
CA GLY A 236 -35.09 31.58 -10.62
C GLY A 236 -34.08 31.97 -11.70
N LYS A 237 -32.94 32.60 -11.38
CA LYS A 237 -31.87 32.78 -12.37
C LYS A 237 -30.87 31.65 -12.21
N ASP A 238 -30.95 30.66 -13.10
CA ASP A 238 -29.83 29.75 -13.35
C ASP A 238 -28.61 30.61 -13.68
N LEU A 239 -27.66 30.70 -12.74
CA LEU A 239 -26.39 31.36 -12.97
C LEU A 239 -25.73 30.68 -14.16
N ASP A 240 -25.21 31.47 -15.10
CA ASP A 240 -24.48 30.91 -16.22
C ASP A 240 -23.27 30.14 -15.68
N ALA A 241 -23.23 28.83 -15.92
CA ALA A 241 -22.14 27.95 -15.51
C ALA A 241 -20.78 28.45 -16.03
N SER A 242 -20.77 29.16 -17.16
CA SER A 242 -19.55 29.77 -17.70
C SER A 242 -19.00 30.88 -16.79
N LEU A 243 -19.87 31.71 -16.21
CA LEU A 243 -19.51 32.78 -15.28
C LEU A 243 -19.00 32.20 -13.97
N VAL A 244 -19.71 31.21 -13.41
CA VAL A 244 -19.33 30.54 -12.16
C VAL A 244 -17.93 29.91 -12.29
N SER A 245 -17.65 29.26 -13.42
CA SER A 245 -16.33 28.70 -13.71
C SER A 245 -15.23 29.76 -13.79
N SER A 246 -15.51 30.91 -14.41
CA SER A 246 -14.56 32.01 -14.59
C SER A 246 -14.24 32.70 -13.25
N VAL A 247 -15.24 32.84 -12.39
CA VAL A 247 -15.08 33.35 -11.02
C VAL A 247 -14.20 32.41 -10.19
N ALA A 248 -14.47 31.10 -10.22
CA ALA A 248 -13.67 30.11 -9.51
C ALA A 248 -12.20 30.11 -9.97
N MET A 249 -11.95 30.16 -11.28
CA MET A 249 -10.59 30.26 -11.84
C MET A 249 -9.89 31.54 -11.41
N THR A 250 -10.61 32.66 -11.38
CA THR A 250 -10.06 33.95 -10.94
C THR A 250 -9.65 33.92 -9.46
N ILE A 251 -10.46 33.29 -8.59
CA ILE A 251 -10.13 33.10 -7.17
C ILE A 251 -8.83 32.31 -7.01
N ILE A 252 -8.64 31.24 -7.81
CA ILE A 252 -7.44 30.41 -7.77
C ILE A 252 -6.22 31.16 -8.33
N GLU A 253 -6.31 31.73 -9.53
CA GLU A 253 -5.19 32.41 -10.20
C GLU A 253 -4.68 33.63 -9.40
N GLN A 254 -5.61 34.40 -8.80
CA GLN A 254 -5.27 35.58 -8.01
C GLN A 254 -4.96 35.25 -6.54
N LYS A 255 -5.04 33.97 -6.13
CA LYS A 255 -4.82 33.50 -4.74
C LYS A 255 -5.63 34.30 -3.71
N LEU A 256 -6.92 34.46 -4.00
CA LEU A 256 -7.86 35.17 -3.13
C LEU A 256 -8.19 34.36 -1.87
N ASP A 257 -9.07 34.88 -1.01
CA ASP A 257 -9.48 34.17 0.20
C ASP A 257 -10.08 32.80 -0.16
N ARG A 258 -9.82 31.80 0.68
CA ARG A 258 -10.27 30.40 0.47
C ARG A 258 -9.88 29.74 -0.87
N HIS A 259 -8.90 30.28 -1.62
CA HIS A 259 -8.44 29.69 -2.89
C HIS A 259 -8.03 28.22 -2.80
N VAL A 260 -7.52 27.77 -1.65
CA VAL A 260 -7.14 26.37 -1.41
C VAL A 260 -8.36 25.45 -1.39
N GLU A 261 -9.47 25.89 -0.79
CA GLU A 261 -10.73 25.15 -0.79
C GLU A 261 -11.34 25.14 -2.20
N MET A 262 -11.22 26.26 -2.92
CA MET A 262 -11.70 26.40 -4.30
C MET A 262 -11.03 25.40 -5.26
N CYS A 263 -9.76 25.05 -5.04
CA CYS A 263 -9.06 24.02 -5.82
C CYS A 263 -9.78 22.66 -5.77
N SER A 264 -10.47 22.34 -4.67
CA SER A 264 -11.22 21.09 -4.54
C SER A 264 -12.51 21.07 -5.36
N VAL A 265 -13.19 22.22 -5.47
CA VAL A 265 -14.38 22.39 -6.34
C VAL A 265 -13.94 22.34 -7.80
N PHE A 266 -12.88 23.09 -8.14
CA PHE A 266 -12.30 23.12 -9.48
C PHE A 266 -11.90 21.74 -10.00
N ALA A 267 -11.35 20.87 -9.14
CA ALA A 267 -10.93 19.51 -9.51
C ALA A 267 -12.10 18.53 -9.65
N SER A 268 -13.22 18.78 -8.96
CA SER A 268 -14.38 17.87 -8.91
C SER A 268 -15.48 18.23 -9.91
N GLU A 269 -15.59 19.48 -10.34
CA GLU A 269 -16.69 19.91 -11.20
C GLU A 269 -16.53 19.53 -12.67
N LYS A 270 -17.47 18.70 -13.15
CA LYS A 270 -17.40 18.11 -14.50
C LYS A 270 -17.89 19.05 -15.60
N THR A 271 -18.75 20.00 -15.26
CA THR A 271 -19.40 20.90 -16.22
C THR A 271 -18.47 21.99 -16.74
N TRP A 272 -17.43 22.33 -15.97
CA TRP A 272 -16.44 23.38 -16.31
C TRP A 272 -15.12 22.81 -16.84
N ALA A 273 -14.86 21.53 -16.58
CA ALA A 273 -13.59 20.88 -16.89
C ALA A 273 -13.35 20.82 -18.40
N PHE A 274 -12.06 20.89 -18.80
CA PHE A 274 -11.62 20.81 -20.19
C PHE A 274 -12.14 21.93 -21.12
N SER A 275 -12.43 23.12 -20.56
CA SER A 275 -12.36 24.36 -21.34
C SER A 275 -10.91 24.83 -21.49
N LYS A 276 -10.64 25.70 -22.46
CA LYS A 276 -9.30 26.27 -22.65
C LYS A 276 -8.84 27.04 -21.41
N ASP A 277 -9.74 27.82 -20.81
CA ASP A 277 -9.47 28.62 -19.62
C ASP A 277 -9.23 27.73 -18.39
N TRP A 278 -9.95 26.61 -18.28
CA TRP A 278 -9.72 25.62 -17.22
C TRP A 278 -8.33 25.00 -17.33
N ALA A 279 -7.91 24.59 -18.52
CA ALA A 279 -6.58 24.02 -18.74
C ALA A 279 -5.46 25.05 -18.49
N ASP A 280 -5.65 26.30 -18.91
CA ASP A 280 -4.68 27.37 -18.69
C ASP A 280 -4.56 27.72 -17.19
N CYS A 281 -5.67 27.74 -16.44
CA CYS A 281 -5.68 27.94 -15.00
C CYS A 281 -4.91 26.82 -14.27
N LEU A 282 -5.16 25.55 -14.61
CA LEU A 282 -4.46 24.40 -14.04
C LEU A 282 -2.94 24.49 -14.31
N VAL A 283 -2.55 24.86 -15.54
CA VAL A 283 -1.14 24.96 -15.94
C VAL A 283 -0.40 26.09 -15.19
N LYS A 284 -1.05 27.23 -14.95
CA LYS A 284 -0.46 28.34 -14.18
C LYS A 284 -0.40 28.07 -12.67
N SER A 285 -1.36 27.29 -12.16
CA SER A 285 -1.58 27.12 -10.73
C SER A 285 -1.17 25.73 -10.18
N LYS A 286 -0.34 24.98 -10.91
CA LYS A 286 0.08 23.60 -10.58
C LYS A 286 0.47 23.39 -9.12
N ALA A 287 1.21 24.33 -8.54
CA ALA A 287 1.67 24.25 -7.15
C ALA A 287 0.52 24.11 -6.13
N LEU A 288 -0.66 24.66 -6.42
CA LEU A 288 -1.84 24.57 -5.55
C LEU A 288 -2.51 23.18 -5.59
N PHE A 289 -2.25 22.39 -6.64
CA PHE A 289 -2.81 21.06 -6.86
C PHE A 289 -1.88 19.92 -6.42
N GLN A 290 -0.77 20.24 -5.73
CA GLN A 290 0.19 19.27 -5.18
C GLN A 290 -0.31 18.64 -3.86
N LYS A 291 -1.56 18.16 -3.85
CA LYS A 291 -2.14 17.34 -2.77
C LYS A 291 -2.70 16.04 -3.36
N PRO A 292 -2.50 14.88 -2.72
CA PRO A 292 -2.88 13.59 -3.30
C PRO A 292 -4.38 13.49 -3.60
N GLU A 293 -5.24 14.07 -2.75
CA GLU A 293 -6.69 14.06 -2.96
C GLU A 293 -7.12 14.90 -4.17
N LEU A 294 -6.42 16.01 -4.44
CA LEU A 294 -6.69 16.87 -5.60
C LEU A 294 -6.23 16.22 -6.89
N VAL A 295 -5.05 15.59 -6.90
CA VAL A 295 -4.54 14.86 -8.06
C VAL A 295 -5.47 13.71 -8.43
N LEU A 296 -5.96 12.95 -7.45
CA LEU A 296 -6.94 11.88 -7.70
C LEU A 296 -8.24 12.41 -8.32
N LYS A 297 -8.80 13.49 -7.77
CA LYS A 297 -10.00 14.14 -8.34
C LYS A 297 -9.77 14.63 -9.77
N LEU A 298 -8.61 15.23 -10.06
CA LEU A 298 -8.25 15.65 -11.42
C LEU A 298 -8.14 14.46 -12.39
N LEU A 299 -7.59 13.33 -11.94
CA LEU A 299 -7.52 12.10 -12.73
C LEU A 299 -8.91 11.50 -13.00
N GLU A 300 -9.80 11.52 -12.00
CA GLU A 300 -11.20 11.10 -12.18
C GLU A 300 -11.93 11.98 -13.21
N THR A 301 -11.75 13.29 -13.13
CA THR A 301 -12.33 14.24 -14.08
C THR A 301 -11.75 14.04 -15.50
N LEU A 302 -10.45 13.75 -15.61
CA LEU A 302 -9.79 13.41 -16.88
C LEU A 302 -10.34 12.13 -17.51
N VAL A 303 -10.51 11.06 -16.71
CA VAL A 303 -11.07 9.80 -17.20
C VAL A 303 -12.51 9.98 -17.67
N ASN A 304 -13.34 10.71 -16.91
CA ASN A 304 -14.72 11.02 -17.31
C ASN A 304 -14.78 11.79 -18.63
N PHE A 305 -13.87 12.76 -18.83
CA PHE A 305 -13.80 13.52 -20.08
C PHE A 305 -13.38 12.66 -21.28
N ALA A 306 -12.36 11.81 -21.10
CA ALA A 306 -11.83 10.93 -22.14
C ALA A 306 -12.87 9.98 -22.75
N VAL A 307 -13.82 9.52 -21.93
CA VAL A 307 -14.93 8.65 -22.39
C VAL A 307 -15.95 9.42 -23.22
N SER A 308 -16.07 10.75 -23.04
CA SER A 308 -17.14 11.57 -23.62
C SER A 308 -16.80 12.26 -24.95
N ARG A 309 -15.52 12.53 -25.26
CA ARG A 309 -15.09 13.26 -26.46
C ARG A 309 -13.83 12.67 -27.09
N GLN A 310 -13.87 12.40 -28.40
CA GLN A 310 -12.77 11.78 -29.16
C GLN A 310 -12.27 12.63 -30.35
N ASP A 311 -12.72 13.88 -30.45
CA ASP A 311 -12.34 14.83 -31.50
C ASP A 311 -10.86 15.25 -31.41
N LYS A 312 -10.30 15.74 -32.52
CA LYS A 312 -8.86 16.02 -32.63
C LYS A 312 -8.39 17.13 -31.67
N GLU A 313 -9.18 18.20 -31.53
CA GLU A 313 -8.91 19.29 -30.58
C GLU A 313 -9.05 18.81 -29.13
N GLY A 314 -10.05 17.99 -28.84
CA GLY A 314 -10.22 17.32 -27.56
C GLY A 314 -9.02 16.46 -27.14
N ARG A 315 -8.39 15.74 -28.08
CA ARG A 315 -7.17 14.94 -27.82
C ARG A 315 -5.95 15.79 -27.49
N GLU A 316 -5.74 16.90 -28.19
CA GLU A 316 -4.62 17.81 -27.90
C GLU A 316 -4.76 18.45 -26.51
N LEU A 317 -5.98 18.88 -26.17
CA LEU A 317 -6.29 19.39 -24.84
C LEU A 317 -6.13 18.31 -23.76
N GLN A 318 -6.57 17.09 -24.02
CA GLN A 318 -6.40 15.94 -23.14
C GLN A 318 -4.92 15.66 -22.87
N MET A 319 -4.06 15.68 -23.88
CA MET A 319 -2.61 15.50 -23.72
C MET A 319 -2.01 16.60 -22.84
N ARG A 320 -2.36 17.86 -23.10
CA ARG A 320 -1.88 19.01 -22.32
C ARG A 320 -2.29 18.93 -20.86
N VAL A 321 -3.55 18.58 -20.58
CA VAL A 321 -4.08 18.41 -19.22
C VAL A 321 -3.44 17.21 -18.53
N THR A 322 -3.31 16.07 -19.23
CA THR A 322 -2.65 14.87 -18.70
C THR A 322 -1.23 15.20 -18.25
N GLN A 323 -0.47 15.91 -19.10
CA GLN A 323 0.88 16.35 -18.76
C GLN A 323 0.89 17.26 -17.51
N ALA A 324 -0.04 18.22 -17.41
CA ALA A 324 -0.12 19.10 -16.25
C ALA A 324 -0.43 18.33 -14.95
N ILE A 325 -1.33 17.35 -14.99
CA ILE A 325 -1.68 16.51 -13.82
C ILE A 325 -0.49 15.61 -13.43
N VAL A 326 0.18 15.01 -14.42
CA VAL A 326 1.38 14.19 -14.19
C VAL A 326 2.50 15.04 -13.56
N GLU A 327 2.68 16.29 -13.98
CA GLU A 327 3.65 17.21 -13.36
C GLU A 327 3.26 17.55 -11.91
N CYS A 328 1.98 17.77 -11.62
CA CYS A 328 1.52 17.92 -10.23
C CYS A 328 1.83 16.68 -9.38
N TYR A 329 1.68 15.48 -9.95
CA TYR A 329 2.01 14.22 -9.29
C TYR A 329 3.52 14.03 -9.09
N THR A 330 4.36 14.40 -10.06
CA THR A 330 5.81 14.19 -9.95
C THR A 330 6.46 15.02 -8.85
N GLU A 331 5.87 16.16 -8.49
CA GLU A 331 6.33 17.03 -7.39
C GLU A 331 5.90 16.52 -6.01
N LEU A 332 5.02 15.52 -5.91
CA LEU A 332 4.61 14.95 -4.64
C LEU A 332 5.75 14.19 -3.94
N SER A 333 5.65 14.12 -2.60
CA SER A 333 6.46 13.22 -1.78
C SER A 333 6.23 11.76 -2.16
N LEU A 334 7.19 10.86 -1.92
CA LEU A 334 7.01 9.43 -2.24
C LEU A 334 5.81 8.81 -1.51
N THR A 335 5.55 9.26 -0.28
CA THR A 335 4.40 8.83 0.52
C THR A 335 3.08 9.27 -0.13
N ASP A 336 2.99 10.51 -0.60
CA ASP A 336 1.76 11.01 -1.25
C ASP A 336 1.59 10.44 -2.67
N LYS A 337 2.69 10.18 -3.40
CA LYS A 337 2.66 9.42 -4.66
C LYS A 337 2.04 8.04 -4.48
N ASN A 338 2.38 7.34 -3.38
CA ASN A 338 1.79 6.05 -3.06
C ASN A 338 0.29 6.14 -2.75
N LYS A 339 -0.18 7.21 -2.08
CA LYS A 339 -1.62 7.43 -1.88
C LYS A 339 -2.37 7.58 -3.22
N VAL A 340 -1.80 8.34 -4.17
CA VAL A 340 -2.38 8.49 -5.50
C VAL A 340 -2.37 7.18 -6.27
N ILE A 341 -1.26 6.42 -6.27
CA ILE A 341 -1.21 5.09 -6.91
C ILE A 341 -2.25 4.15 -6.31
N SER A 342 -2.40 4.13 -4.99
CA SER A 342 -3.42 3.33 -4.31
C SER A 342 -4.83 3.71 -4.74
N GLY A 343 -5.13 5.01 -4.88
CA GLY A 343 -6.41 5.49 -5.39
C GLY A 343 -6.65 5.10 -6.85
N VAL A 344 -5.62 5.17 -7.70
CA VAL A 344 -5.69 4.74 -9.11
C VAL A 344 -5.99 3.25 -9.22
N LEU A 345 -5.30 2.41 -8.43
CA LEU A 345 -5.54 0.96 -8.40
C LEU A 345 -6.93 0.62 -7.86
N ALA A 346 -7.40 1.33 -6.83
CA ALA A 346 -8.75 1.15 -6.29
C ALA A 346 -9.86 1.53 -7.29
N SER A 347 -9.65 2.60 -8.08
CA SER A 347 -10.65 3.09 -9.03
C SER A 347 -10.62 2.36 -10.38
N TRP A 348 -9.46 1.91 -10.86
CA TRP A 348 -9.28 1.39 -12.22
C TRP A 348 -8.50 0.08 -12.34
N GLY A 349 -8.10 -0.55 -11.22
CA GLY A 349 -7.42 -1.84 -11.19
C GLY A 349 -6.00 -1.83 -11.76
N GLY A 350 -5.45 -3.01 -12.06
CA GLY A 350 -4.08 -3.21 -12.57
C GLY A 350 -3.71 -2.42 -13.85
N PRO A 351 -4.60 -2.30 -14.85
CA PRO A 351 -4.36 -1.45 -16.01
C PRO A 351 -4.27 0.05 -15.67
N GLY A 352 -4.89 0.50 -14.59
CA GLY A 352 -4.89 1.90 -14.16
C GLY A 352 -5.49 2.83 -15.21
N LEU A 353 -4.82 3.96 -15.45
CA LEU A 353 -5.28 5.00 -16.37
C LEU A 353 -5.32 4.55 -17.84
N SER A 354 -4.49 3.59 -18.22
CA SER A 354 -4.43 3.05 -19.59
C SER A 354 -5.76 2.45 -20.08
N LEU A 355 -6.62 1.99 -19.16
CA LEU A 355 -7.91 1.39 -19.49
C LEU A 355 -8.82 2.38 -20.22
N ASN A 356 -8.75 3.67 -19.86
CA ASN A 356 -9.67 4.70 -20.33
C ASN A 356 -8.97 5.79 -21.15
N LEU A 357 -7.64 5.88 -21.12
CA LEU A 357 -6.87 6.96 -21.74
C LEU A 357 -5.98 6.43 -22.87
N GLN A 358 -6.51 6.39 -24.09
CA GLN A 358 -5.75 5.95 -25.26
C GLN A 358 -4.53 6.85 -25.55
N ALA A 359 -4.64 8.16 -25.27
CA ALA A 359 -3.56 9.12 -25.43
C ALA A 359 -2.34 8.82 -24.52
N VAL A 360 -2.57 8.17 -23.37
CA VAL A 360 -1.50 7.71 -22.49
C VAL A 360 -0.74 6.53 -23.09
N MET A 361 -1.38 5.70 -23.92
CA MET A 361 -0.75 4.54 -24.55
C MET A 361 0.15 4.92 -25.73
N GLU A 362 -0.09 6.08 -26.35
CA GLU A 362 0.73 6.61 -27.44
C GLU A 362 2.10 7.05 -26.88
N GLY A 363 3.17 6.30 -27.20
CA GLY A 363 4.52 6.56 -26.72
C GLY A 363 4.90 5.91 -25.39
N PHE A 364 3.94 5.37 -24.62
CA PHE A 364 4.22 4.73 -23.33
C PHE A 364 5.25 3.60 -23.42
N GLN A 365 5.15 2.75 -24.46
CA GLN A 365 6.08 1.64 -24.63
C GLN A 365 7.52 2.13 -24.89
N GLU A 366 7.67 3.24 -25.62
CA GLU A 366 8.97 3.87 -25.86
C GLU A 366 9.51 4.49 -24.57
N ASP A 367 8.67 5.25 -23.85
CA ASP A 367 9.00 5.84 -22.55
C ASP A 367 9.43 4.79 -21.53
N LEU A 368 8.72 3.65 -21.47
CA LEU A 368 9.00 2.53 -20.60
C LEU A 368 10.36 1.90 -20.97
N ASN A 369 10.60 1.63 -22.25
CA ASN A 369 11.87 1.08 -22.72
C ASN A 369 13.05 2.04 -22.45
N VAL A 370 12.89 3.34 -22.74
CA VAL A 370 13.93 4.36 -22.52
C VAL A 370 14.25 4.47 -21.03
N THR A 371 13.22 4.54 -20.17
CA THR A 371 13.38 4.64 -18.72
C THR A 371 14.15 3.43 -18.17
N PHE A 372 13.77 2.21 -18.55
CA PHE A 372 14.44 1.01 -18.05
C PHE A 372 15.83 0.79 -18.64
N ASN A 373 16.08 1.23 -19.88
CA ASN A 373 17.42 1.24 -20.46
C ASN A 373 18.37 2.24 -19.78
N GLN A 374 17.84 3.32 -19.21
CA GLN A 374 18.63 4.25 -18.39
C GLN A 374 18.90 3.66 -17.00
N ILE A 375 17.88 3.11 -16.36
CA ILE A 375 17.95 2.48 -15.03
C ILE A 375 18.99 1.36 -14.99
N THR A 376 19.00 0.48 -15.99
CA THR A 376 19.96 -0.63 -16.09
C THR A 376 21.41 -0.16 -16.28
N LYS A 377 21.64 1.07 -16.75
CA LYS A 377 23.00 1.63 -16.95
C LYS A 377 23.52 2.43 -15.76
N SER A 378 22.66 2.81 -14.81
CA SER A 378 23.00 3.75 -13.72
C SER A 378 22.72 3.17 -12.32
N VAL A 379 23.29 2.00 -12.00
CA VAL A 379 23.13 1.35 -10.69
C VAL A 379 23.99 2.05 -9.64
N SER A 380 23.39 2.97 -8.87
CA SER A 380 24.00 3.70 -7.74
C SER A 380 22.90 4.22 -6.81
N ASP A 381 23.23 4.60 -5.56
CA ASP A 381 22.23 5.08 -4.57
C ASP A 381 21.56 6.40 -4.98
N GLU A 382 22.32 7.36 -5.52
CA GLU A 382 21.76 8.57 -6.15
C GLU A 382 20.96 8.23 -7.42
N GLY A 383 21.32 7.13 -8.08
CA GLY A 383 20.55 6.55 -9.18
C GLY A 383 19.20 5.98 -8.74
N LEU A 384 19.08 5.45 -7.51
CA LEU A 384 17.86 4.84 -7.00
C LEU A 384 16.73 5.86 -6.86
N THR A 385 16.99 7.01 -6.24
CA THR A 385 15.95 8.05 -6.06
C THR A 385 15.44 8.59 -7.39
N ARG A 386 16.34 8.78 -8.37
CA ARG A 386 15.99 9.16 -9.74
C ARG A 386 15.18 8.07 -10.44
N ALA A 387 15.59 6.81 -10.31
CA ALA A 387 14.89 5.66 -10.89
C ALA A 387 13.48 5.51 -10.31
N VAL A 388 13.33 5.62 -8.98
CA VAL A 388 12.03 5.61 -8.30
C VAL A 388 11.15 6.76 -8.81
N ALA A 389 11.67 7.98 -8.96
CA ALA A 389 10.89 9.08 -9.50
C ALA A 389 10.41 8.83 -10.95
N SER A 390 11.28 8.29 -11.82
CA SER A 390 10.92 7.94 -13.20
C SER A 390 9.91 6.80 -13.27
N VAL A 391 10.07 5.76 -12.44
CA VAL A 391 9.15 4.62 -12.38
C VAL A 391 7.81 5.00 -11.77
N ALA A 392 7.76 5.92 -10.80
CA ALA A 392 6.51 6.42 -10.23
C ALA A 392 5.56 6.97 -11.31
N ARG A 393 6.11 7.71 -12.29
CA ARG A 393 5.35 8.21 -13.44
C ARG A 393 4.75 7.07 -14.26
N LEU A 394 5.53 6.04 -14.56
CA LEU A 394 5.07 4.89 -15.35
C LEU A 394 4.02 4.05 -14.59
N VAL A 395 4.23 3.85 -13.29
CA VAL A 395 3.30 3.15 -12.40
C VAL A 395 1.96 3.89 -12.33
N LEU A 396 1.95 5.22 -12.26
CA LEU A 396 0.70 5.99 -12.28
C LEU A 396 -0.12 5.75 -13.55
N LEU A 397 0.56 5.70 -14.70
CA LEU A 397 -0.08 5.60 -16.03
C LEU A 397 -0.56 4.18 -16.34
N HIS A 398 0.31 3.18 -16.15
CA HIS A 398 0.00 1.78 -16.37
C HIS A 398 0.77 0.90 -15.36
N PRO A 399 0.18 0.65 -14.16
CA PRO A 399 0.82 -0.12 -13.10
C PRO A 399 1.24 -1.52 -13.57
N GLU A 400 0.31 -2.28 -14.17
CA GLU A 400 0.55 -3.67 -14.59
C GLU A 400 1.70 -3.82 -15.60
N ALA A 401 1.70 -3.05 -16.69
CA ALA A 401 2.75 -3.11 -17.70
C ALA A 401 4.12 -2.72 -17.13
N THR A 402 4.15 -1.73 -16.24
CA THR A 402 5.38 -1.29 -15.57
C THR A 402 5.92 -2.40 -14.68
N VAL A 403 5.08 -3.02 -13.83
CA VAL A 403 5.51 -4.12 -12.96
C VAL A 403 5.98 -5.34 -13.77
N LYS A 404 5.24 -5.73 -14.81
CA LYS A 404 5.66 -6.81 -15.73
C LYS A 404 7.03 -6.57 -16.34
N GLN A 405 7.30 -5.34 -16.78
CA GLN A 405 8.61 -4.99 -17.33
C GLN A 405 9.70 -5.07 -16.28
N VAL A 406 9.48 -4.56 -15.07
CA VAL A 406 10.45 -4.65 -13.98
C VAL A 406 10.77 -6.10 -13.64
N CYS A 407 9.74 -6.94 -13.49
CA CYS A 407 9.90 -8.37 -13.20
C CYS A 407 10.71 -9.09 -14.28
N ASN A 408 10.41 -8.83 -15.56
CA ASN A 408 11.16 -9.43 -16.67
C ASN A 408 12.64 -8.98 -16.66
N LEU A 409 12.90 -7.68 -16.51
CA LEU A 409 14.26 -7.14 -16.51
C LEU A 409 15.08 -7.57 -15.29
N ALA A 410 14.45 -7.81 -14.15
CA ALA A 410 15.12 -8.30 -12.94
C ALA A 410 15.74 -9.68 -13.16
N VAL A 411 15.11 -10.49 -14.01
CA VAL A 411 15.52 -11.86 -14.31
C VAL A 411 16.51 -11.89 -15.47
N VAL A 412 16.24 -11.16 -16.56
CA VAL A 412 17.06 -11.21 -17.78
C VAL A 412 18.37 -10.44 -17.65
N ASN A 413 18.41 -9.35 -16.86
CA ASN A 413 19.63 -8.56 -16.67
C ASN A 413 20.42 -9.05 -15.45
N LEU A 414 21.56 -9.69 -15.72
CA LEU A 414 22.48 -10.19 -14.68
C LEU A 414 22.84 -9.11 -13.66
N GLY A 415 22.54 -9.40 -12.39
CA GLY A 415 22.86 -8.53 -11.25
C GLY A 415 21.90 -7.36 -11.01
N ALA A 416 20.91 -7.13 -11.87
CA ALA A 416 19.96 -6.02 -11.71
C ALA A 416 18.81 -6.30 -10.72
N HIS A 417 18.62 -7.56 -10.33
CA HIS A 417 17.49 -8.02 -9.50
C HIS A 417 17.34 -7.24 -8.19
N GLN A 418 18.41 -7.04 -7.42
CA GLN A 418 18.33 -6.31 -6.14
C GLN A 418 17.90 -4.85 -6.33
N PHE A 419 18.49 -4.16 -7.30
CA PHE A 419 18.19 -2.76 -7.58
C PHE A 419 16.74 -2.57 -8.06
N LEU A 420 16.29 -3.43 -8.97
CA LEU A 420 14.92 -3.41 -9.47
C LEU A 420 13.89 -3.78 -8.40
N ALA A 421 14.25 -4.69 -7.48
CA ALA A 421 13.40 -5.03 -6.34
C ALA A 421 13.25 -3.83 -5.39
N GLN A 422 14.34 -3.11 -5.09
CA GLN A 422 14.30 -1.90 -4.27
C GLN A 422 13.41 -0.80 -4.88
N ILE A 423 13.43 -0.66 -6.21
CA ILE A 423 12.52 0.26 -6.92
C ILE A 423 11.06 -0.15 -6.68
N LEU A 424 10.70 -1.42 -6.86
CA LEU A 424 9.32 -1.88 -6.61
C LEU A 424 8.92 -1.73 -5.13
N CYS A 425 9.81 -2.08 -4.20
CA CYS A 425 9.57 -1.93 -2.77
C CYS A 425 9.39 -0.46 -2.33
N SER A 426 9.76 0.52 -3.17
CA SER A 426 9.45 1.94 -2.93
C SER A 426 7.98 2.29 -3.18
N PHE A 427 7.19 1.35 -3.71
CA PHE A 427 5.77 1.52 -4.00
C PHE A 427 4.88 0.51 -3.24
N PRO A 428 4.69 0.64 -1.91
CA PRO A 428 3.81 -0.24 -1.15
C PRO A 428 2.38 -0.34 -1.70
N ALA A 429 1.87 0.69 -2.40
CA ALA A 429 0.56 0.64 -3.04
C ALA A 429 0.41 -0.49 -4.07
N LEU A 430 1.52 -1.02 -4.60
CA LEU A 430 1.51 -2.15 -5.52
C LEU A 430 1.16 -3.49 -4.85
N SER A 431 1.14 -3.59 -3.51
CA SER A 431 0.58 -4.75 -2.79
C SER A 431 -0.96 -4.82 -2.90
N PHE A 432 -1.53 -4.20 -3.93
CA PHE A 432 -2.94 -4.18 -4.22
C PHE A 432 -3.43 -5.61 -4.50
N LEU A 433 -4.41 -6.03 -3.70
CA LEU A 433 -5.14 -7.27 -3.95
C LEU A 433 -6.16 -6.98 -5.03
N GLU A 434 -5.91 -7.52 -6.22
CA GLU A 434 -6.94 -7.51 -7.25
C GLU A 434 -8.11 -8.37 -6.76
N THR A 435 -9.32 -7.88 -6.98
CA THR A 435 -10.54 -8.68 -6.84
C THR A 435 -10.97 -9.13 -8.24
N PRO A 436 -10.51 -10.28 -8.76
CA PRO A 436 -11.12 -10.87 -9.93
C PRO A 436 -12.32 -11.75 -9.54
N ASP A 437 -13.23 -11.90 -10.50
CA ASP A 437 -14.44 -12.72 -10.54
C ASP A 437 -14.27 -14.23 -10.21
N ASP A 438 -13.13 -14.66 -9.65
CA ASP A 438 -12.86 -16.03 -9.20
C ASP A 438 -12.61 -16.08 -7.68
N PRO A 439 -13.59 -16.52 -6.87
CA PRO A 439 -13.49 -16.56 -5.40
C PRO A 439 -12.40 -17.52 -4.87
N GLY A 440 -11.69 -18.26 -5.72
CA GLY A 440 -10.69 -19.25 -5.32
C GLY A 440 -9.27 -18.74 -5.06
N ARG A 441 -8.87 -17.56 -5.55
CA ARG A 441 -7.45 -17.11 -5.46
C ARG A 441 -7.28 -15.58 -5.56
N PRO A 442 -7.45 -14.83 -4.46
CA PRO A 442 -6.99 -13.45 -4.43
C PRO A 442 -5.46 -13.44 -4.56
N CYS A 443 -4.96 -12.96 -5.70
CA CYS A 443 -3.54 -12.76 -5.96
C CYS A 443 -3.26 -11.26 -6.02
N SER A 444 -2.17 -10.80 -5.42
CA SER A 444 -1.73 -9.43 -5.60
C SER A 444 -1.32 -9.16 -7.04
N LEU A 445 -1.45 -7.91 -7.46
CA LEU A 445 -1.02 -7.44 -8.79
C LEU A 445 0.41 -7.89 -9.11
N VAL A 446 1.32 -7.77 -8.13
CA VAL A 446 2.73 -8.13 -8.29
C VAL A 446 2.92 -9.62 -8.53
N VAL A 447 2.23 -10.49 -7.79
CA VAL A 447 2.30 -11.95 -7.97
C VAL A 447 1.75 -12.37 -9.33
N ARG A 448 0.61 -11.80 -9.75
CA ARG A 448 0.07 -12.05 -11.09
C ARG A 448 1.05 -11.60 -12.18
N CYS A 449 1.63 -10.42 -12.04
CA CYS A 449 2.62 -9.92 -12.99
C CYS A 449 3.87 -10.81 -13.07
N LEU A 450 4.32 -11.36 -11.94
CA LEU A 450 5.42 -12.34 -11.89
C LEU A 450 5.05 -13.64 -12.61
N GLU A 451 3.85 -14.15 -12.37
CA GLU A 451 3.33 -15.36 -13.03
C GLU A 451 3.21 -15.17 -14.55
N GLU A 452 2.70 -14.02 -15.01
CA GLU A 452 2.51 -13.80 -16.45
C GLU A 452 3.78 -13.39 -17.21
N ALA A 453 4.66 -12.61 -16.59
CA ALA A 453 5.83 -12.04 -17.25
C ALA A 453 7.07 -12.92 -17.20
N VAL A 454 7.22 -13.70 -16.13
CA VAL A 454 8.47 -14.45 -15.83
C VAL A 454 8.22 -15.94 -15.80
N TRP A 455 7.17 -16.37 -15.08
CA TRP A 455 6.95 -17.79 -14.84
C TRP A 455 6.69 -18.55 -16.15
N GLY A 456 7.42 -19.64 -16.37
CA GLY A 456 7.39 -20.41 -17.62
C GLY A 456 8.27 -19.85 -18.76
N ARG A 457 8.93 -18.69 -18.56
CA ARG A 457 9.89 -18.11 -19.52
C ARG A 457 11.35 -18.21 -19.09
N LEU A 458 11.60 -18.69 -17.87
CA LEU A 458 12.94 -18.97 -17.35
C LEU A 458 13.58 -20.09 -18.17
N SER A 459 14.75 -19.81 -18.75
CA SER A 459 15.44 -20.69 -19.70
C SER A 459 16.80 -21.16 -19.22
N THR A 460 17.40 -20.45 -18.25
CA THR A 460 18.73 -20.76 -17.71
C THR A 460 18.73 -20.82 -16.19
N VAL A 461 19.65 -21.62 -15.63
CA VAL A 461 19.87 -21.72 -14.16
C VAL A 461 20.18 -20.35 -13.54
N ARG A 462 20.87 -19.46 -14.27
CA ARG A 462 21.16 -18.10 -13.80
C ARG A 462 19.90 -17.24 -13.67
N GLU A 463 18.98 -17.35 -14.63
CA GLU A 463 17.69 -16.66 -14.56
C GLU A 463 16.85 -17.16 -13.38
N GLU A 464 16.88 -18.47 -13.11
CA GLU A 464 16.24 -19.08 -11.93
C GLU A 464 16.83 -18.54 -10.62
N GLU A 465 18.16 -18.51 -10.49
CA GLU A 465 18.86 -17.93 -9.34
C GLU A 465 18.50 -16.45 -9.13
N GLN A 466 18.49 -15.66 -10.21
CA GLN A 466 18.10 -14.25 -10.13
C GLN A 466 16.64 -14.06 -9.73
N PHE A 467 15.74 -14.90 -10.23
CA PHE A 467 14.33 -14.88 -9.85
C PHE A 467 14.15 -15.19 -8.35
N LEU A 468 14.90 -16.17 -7.83
CA LEU A 468 14.87 -16.52 -6.40
C LEU A 468 15.36 -15.37 -5.52
N GLU A 469 16.48 -14.73 -5.88
CA GLU A 469 17.00 -13.57 -5.15
C GLU A 469 16.07 -12.35 -5.27
N PHE A 470 15.46 -12.15 -6.43
CA PHE A 470 14.44 -11.10 -6.63
C PHE A 470 13.23 -11.31 -5.72
N LEU A 471 12.64 -12.52 -5.73
CA LEU A 471 11.52 -12.90 -4.87
C LEU A 471 11.87 -12.76 -3.39
N ALA A 472 13.08 -13.13 -2.98
CA ALA A 472 13.53 -13.00 -1.60
C ALA A 472 13.48 -11.54 -1.14
N VAL A 473 13.92 -10.59 -1.96
CA VAL A 473 13.86 -9.16 -1.62
C VAL A 473 12.42 -8.64 -1.55
N LEU A 474 11.54 -9.06 -2.45
CA LEU A 474 10.13 -8.63 -2.46
C LEU A 474 9.34 -9.11 -1.23
N MET A 475 9.73 -10.26 -0.68
CA MET A 475 9.12 -10.84 0.52
C MET A 475 9.71 -10.32 1.84
N GLN A 476 10.81 -9.57 1.79
CA GLN A 476 11.36 -8.96 3.01
C GLN A 476 10.51 -7.75 3.42
N PRO A 477 10.26 -7.58 4.73
CA PRO A 477 9.65 -6.36 5.24
C PRO A 477 10.59 -5.18 4.97
N SER A 478 10.08 -4.13 4.31
CA SER A 478 10.77 -2.84 4.27
C SER A 478 10.45 -2.08 5.57
N SER A 479 10.53 -0.75 5.60
CA SER A 479 10.00 0.06 6.73
C SER A 479 8.48 -0.13 6.98
N ALA A 480 7.80 -0.98 6.19
CA ALA A 480 6.39 -1.38 6.27
C ALA A 480 6.20 -2.89 5.94
N ALA A 481 4.97 -3.30 5.62
CA ALA A 481 4.66 -4.66 5.16
C ALA A 481 5.44 -5.06 3.88
N PRO A 482 5.73 -6.36 3.68
CA PRO A 482 6.37 -6.83 2.45
C PRO A 482 5.47 -6.59 1.23
N LEU A 483 6.08 -6.37 0.06
CA LEU A 483 5.33 -6.13 -1.17
C LEU A 483 4.56 -7.38 -1.62
N VAL A 484 5.13 -8.55 -1.35
CA VAL A 484 4.51 -9.85 -1.62
C VAL A 484 4.56 -10.70 -0.36
N SER A 485 3.44 -11.35 0.00
CA SER A 485 3.41 -12.24 1.15
C SER A 485 4.02 -13.63 0.86
N PRO A 486 4.76 -14.24 1.81
CA PRO A 486 5.23 -15.63 1.71
C PRO A 486 4.11 -16.64 1.38
N ALA A 487 2.90 -16.37 1.87
CA ALA A 487 1.71 -17.18 1.61
C ALA A 487 1.27 -17.12 0.14
N GLU A 488 1.23 -15.92 -0.46
CA GLU A 488 0.88 -15.75 -1.87
C GLU A 488 1.89 -16.43 -2.78
N VAL A 489 3.20 -16.27 -2.51
CA VAL A 489 4.27 -16.94 -3.27
C VAL A 489 4.12 -18.45 -3.22
N THR A 490 3.89 -19.01 -2.03
CA THR A 490 3.70 -20.46 -1.87
C THR A 490 2.46 -20.93 -2.64
N LYS A 491 1.36 -20.19 -2.55
CA LYS A 491 0.13 -20.52 -3.26
C LYS A 491 0.33 -20.48 -4.76
N ALA A 492 1.00 -19.46 -5.30
CA ALA A 492 1.20 -19.25 -6.73
C ALA A 492 2.24 -20.19 -7.34
N PHE A 493 3.44 -20.25 -6.77
CA PHE A 493 4.63 -20.87 -7.39
C PHE A 493 5.04 -22.21 -6.80
N VAL A 494 4.38 -22.70 -5.75
CA VAL A 494 4.75 -23.98 -5.09
C VAL A 494 3.62 -24.98 -5.18
N LEU A 495 2.44 -24.68 -4.60
CA LEU A 495 1.33 -25.64 -4.50
C LEU A 495 0.89 -26.27 -5.83
N PRO A 496 0.81 -25.55 -6.97
CA PRO A 496 0.39 -26.14 -8.24
C PRO A 496 1.38 -27.16 -8.79
N TYR A 497 2.66 -27.04 -8.40
CA TYR A 497 3.78 -27.73 -9.04
C TYR A 497 4.36 -28.86 -8.20
N LEU A 498 3.98 -29.00 -6.92
CA LEU A 498 4.41 -30.12 -6.06
C LEU A 498 3.80 -31.50 -6.40
N LYS A 499 3.17 -31.65 -7.56
CA LYS A 499 2.73 -32.94 -8.08
C LYS A 499 3.93 -33.60 -8.78
N SER A 500 4.15 -34.91 -8.56
CA SER A 500 5.08 -35.68 -9.40
C SER A 500 4.70 -35.43 -10.86
N ASP A 501 5.70 -35.19 -11.72
CA ASP A 501 5.56 -35.02 -13.19
C ASP A 501 5.44 -33.58 -13.71
N CYS A 502 6.03 -32.60 -13.01
CA CYS A 502 6.13 -31.22 -13.45
C CYS A 502 7.60 -30.77 -13.63
N ALA A 503 7.89 -30.04 -14.71
CA ALA A 503 9.25 -29.55 -15.00
C ALA A 503 9.74 -28.51 -13.99
N GLN A 504 8.83 -27.78 -13.34
CA GLN A 504 9.15 -26.69 -12.41
C GLN A 504 9.31 -27.14 -10.95
N ILE A 505 9.26 -28.45 -10.64
CA ILE A 505 9.31 -28.94 -9.25
C ILE A 505 10.58 -28.45 -8.53
N ASP A 506 11.75 -28.54 -9.18
CA ASP A 506 13.02 -28.15 -8.55
C ASP A 506 13.03 -26.67 -8.17
N LEU A 507 12.61 -25.79 -9.08
CA LEU A 507 12.47 -24.36 -8.79
C LEU A 507 11.43 -24.09 -7.69
N SER A 508 10.28 -24.78 -7.72
CA SER A 508 9.25 -24.66 -6.67
C SER A 508 9.76 -25.10 -5.29
N LEU A 509 10.62 -26.13 -5.22
CA LEU A 509 11.27 -26.53 -3.97
C LEU A 509 12.27 -25.48 -3.49
N GLN A 510 13.06 -24.90 -4.40
CA GLN A 510 14.00 -23.83 -4.06
C GLN A 510 13.25 -22.58 -3.54
N ILE A 511 12.14 -22.21 -4.18
CA ILE A 511 11.24 -21.14 -3.70
C ILE A 511 10.75 -21.48 -2.30
N LEU A 512 10.19 -22.67 -2.07
CA LEU A 512 9.67 -23.06 -0.77
C LEU A 512 10.76 -23.02 0.32
N SER A 513 11.98 -23.46 0.01
CA SER A 513 13.11 -23.36 0.94
C SER A 513 13.48 -21.91 1.26
N LYS A 514 13.42 -20.99 0.29
CA LYS A 514 13.67 -19.56 0.50
C LYS A 514 12.57 -18.94 1.37
N VAL A 515 11.31 -19.24 1.06
CA VAL A 515 10.12 -18.76 1.80
C VAL A 515 10.17 -19.20 3.27
N LEU A 516 10.54 -20.45 3.55
CA LEU A 516 10.69 -20.97 4.91
C LEU A 516 11.84 -20.31 5.69
N GLY A 517 12.84 -19.76 4.99
CA GLY A 517 13.95 -19.02 5.61
C GLY A 517 13.60 -17.58 6.01
N ILE A 518 12.44 -17.06 5.61
CA ILE A 518 12.02 -15.68 5.90
C ILE A 518 11.34 -15.62 7.27
N GLN A 519 11.79 -14.69 8.11
CA GLN A 519 11.19 -14.48 9.43
C GLN A 519 9.76 -13.93 9.30
N SER A 520 8.82 -14.56 10.01
CA SER A 520 7.43 -14.07 10.07
C SER A 520 7.38 -12.76 10.87
N CYS A 521 6.84 -11.71 10.24
CA CYS A 521 6.63 -10.40 10.88
C CYS A 521 5.23 -10.26 11.52
N SER A 522 4.36 -11.25 11.30
CA SER A 522 2.99 -11.31 11.81
C SER A 522 2.92 -12.20 13.05
N GLU A 523 2.00 -11.88 13.98
CA GLU A 523 1.64 -12.73 15.12
C GLU A 523 1.17 -14.11 14.66
N GLU A 524 0.51 -14.18 13.49
CA GLU A 524 0.06 -15.42 12.88
C GLU A 524 0.98 -15.83 11.71
N HIS A 525 1.57 -17.02 11.81
CA HIS A 525 2.49 -17.53 10.78
C HIS A 525 1.77 -17.78 9.45
N TRP A 526 2.34 -17.28 8.35
CA TRP A 526 1.77 -17.33 6.99
C TRP A 526 1.35 -18.73 6.53
N ILE A 527 2.06 -19.77 7.01
CA ILE A 527 1.84 -21.18 6.65
C ILE A 527 0.41 -21.66 6.89
N LYS A 528 -0.29 -21.10 7.89
CA LYS A 528 -1.68 -21.46 8.20
C LYS A 528 -2.60 -21.26 7.01
N SER A 529 -2.35 -20.22 6.23
CA SER A 529 -3.13 -19.89 5.03
C SER A 529 -2.83 -20.81 3.83
N CYS A 530 -1.82 -21.68 3.92
CA CYS A 530 -1.30 -22.51 2.82
C CYS A 530 -1.61 -24.01 2.96
N HIS A 531 -2.51 -24.41 3.86
CA HIS A 531 -2.85 -25.82 4.12
C HIS A 531 -1.61 -26.70 4.41
N PRO A 532 -0.99 -26.56 5.61
CA PRO A 532 0.30 -27.18 5.93
C PRO A 532 0.32 -28.71 5.82
N PHE A 533 -0.76 -29.40 6.21
CA PHE A 533 -0.83 -30.87 6.18
C PHE A 533 -0.83 -31.45 4.76
N PRO A 534 -1.65 -30.93 3.81
CA PRO A 534 -1.50 -31.28 2.40
C PRO A 534 -0.11 -31.01 1.83
N LEU A 535 0.53 -29.89 2.21
CA LEU A 535 1.90 -29.57 1.77
C LEU A 535 2.91 -30.61 2.28
N LEU A 536 2.85 -30.96 3.58
CA LEU A 536 3.65 -32.02 4.18
C LEU A 536 3.47 -33.36 3.46
N LEU A 537 2.22 -33.74 3.17
CA LEU A 537 1.93 -34.98 2.45
C LEU A 537 2.51 -34.99 1.04
N SER A 538 2.47 -33.87 0.31
CA SER A 538 3.07 -33.76 -1.02
C SER A 538 4.58 -33.96 -0.99
N LEU A 539 5.27 -33.36 -0.01
CA LEU A 539 6.72 -33.60 0.20
C LEU A 539 7.00 -35.05 0.58
N CYS A 540 6.17 -35.66 1.43
CA CYS A 540 6.29 -37.07 1.80
C CYS A 540 6.15 -37.99 0.57
N ARG A 541 5.18 -37.73 -0.30
CA ARG A 541 5.01 -38.48 -1.57
C ARG A 541 6.18 -38.27 -2.52
N LEU A 542 6.78 -37.08 -2.53
CA LEU A 542 7.97 -36.82 -3.31
C LEU A 542 9.16 -37.65 -2.79
N LEU A 543 9.34 -37.71 -1.45
CA LEU A 543 10.35 -38.57 -0.82
C LEU A 543 10.14 -40.05 -1.11
N ASP A 544 8.90 -40.53 -1.00
CA ASP A 544 8.51 -41.90 -1.37
C ASP A 544 8.91 -42.19 -2.82
N GLY A 545 8.72 -41.22 -3.70
CA GLY A 545 9.10 -41.29 -5.10
C GLY A 545 10.58 -41.60 -5.36
N TYR A 546 11.50 -41.22 -4.46
CA TYR A 546 12.93 -41.51 -4.61
C TYR A 546 13.29 -42.97 -4.31
N THR A 547 12.44 -43.72 -3.60
CA THR A 547 12.67 -45.16 -3.34
C THR A 547 12.65 -45.99 -4.64
N LYS A 548 12.00 -45.46 -5.68
CA LYS A 548 11.90 -46.09 -7.01
C LYS A 548 12.65 -45.30 -8.09
N TYR A 549 13.52 -44.37 -7.71
CA TYR A 549 14.18 -43.42 -8.62
C TYR A 549 14.79 -44.09 -9.86
N TRP A 550 15.68 -45.07 -9.66
CA TRP A 550 16.36 -45.79 -10.75
C TRP A 550 15.46 -46.74 -11.55
N HIS A 551 14.25 -47.04 -11.05
CA HIS A 551 13.29 -47.94 -11.70
C HIS A 551 12.26 -47.18 -12.56
N ARG A 552 12.32 -45.84 -12.62
CA ARG A 552 11.36 -45.05 -13.39
C ARG A 552 11.63 -45.10 -14.89
N PRO A 553 10.59 -45.06 -15.74
CA PRO A 553 10.74 -44.87 -17.18
C PRO A 553 11.46 -43.54 -17.47
N LYS A 554 12.32 -43.53 -18.51
CA LYS A 554 13.09 -42.34 -18.91
C LYS A 554 12.21 -41.14 -19.33
N ASP A 555 10.96 -41.38 -19.69
CA ASP A 555 10.02 -40.35 -20.16
C ASP A 555 9.25 -39.64 -19.02
N GLN A 556 9.41 -40.07 -17.76
CA GLN A 556 8.75 -39.43 -16.62
C GLN A 556 9.65 -38.35 -16.01
N LEU A 557 9.17 -37.10 -16.02
CA LEU A 557 9.84 -35.97 -15.36
C LEU A 557 9.81 -36.17 -13.84
N PHE A 558 10.98 -36.31 -13.24
CA PHE A 558 11.13 -36.37 -11.79
C PHE A 558 12.35 -35.55 -11.35
N PRO A 559 12.30 -34.87 -10.19
CA PRO A 559 13.43 -34.11 -9.66
C PRO A 559 14.73 -34.89 -9.62
N LEU A 560 15.86 -34.20 -9.77
CA LEU A 560 17.18 -34.80 -9.66
C LEU A 560 17.38 -35.44 -8.28
N LEU A 561 18.19 -36.50 -8.19
CA LEU A 561 18.51 -37.15 -6.92
C LEU A 561 19.14 -36.17 -5.91
N GLU A 562 19.87 -35.16 -6.40
CA GLU A 562 20.43 -34.07 -5.62
C GLU A 562 19.36 -33.23 -4.91
N SER A 563 18.18 -33.07 -5.51
CA SER A 563 17.04 -32.36 -4.92
C SER A 563 16.45 -33.10 -3.72
N LYS A 564 16.77 -34.40 -3.52
CA LYS A 564 16.35 -35.16 -2.32
C LYS A 564 16.81 -34.48 -1.04
N ASP A 565 18.04 -33.94 -1.01
CA ASP A 565 18.57 -33.22 0.16
C ASP A 565 17.77 -31.94 0.46
N LEU A 566 17.37 -31.22 -0.59
CA LEU A 566 16.52 -30.04 -0.48
C LEU A 566 15.13 -30.41 0.08
N VAL A 567 14.49 -31.46 -0.44
CA VAL A 567 13.20 -31.94 0.05
C VAL A 567 13.26 -32.33 1.53
N LEU A 568 14.33 -33.02 1.93
CA LEU A 568 14.54 -33.39 3.34
C LEU A 568 14.71 -32.16 4.24
N SER A 569 15.49 -31.17 3.80
CA SER A 569 15.66 -29.91 4.52
C SER A 569 14.33 -29.16 4.68
N ILE A 570 13.57 -29.02 3.59
CA ILE A 570 12.25 -28.38 3.58
C ILE A 570 11.29 -29.11 4.50
N LEU A 571 11.22 -30.45 4.43
CA LEU A 571 10.34 -31.24 5.27
C LEU A 571 10.66 -31.01 6.75
N CYS A 572 11.95 -31.04 7.12
CA CYS A 572 12.37 -30.79 8.49
C CYS A 572 11.98 -29.38 8.95
N GLN A 573 12.25 -28.34 8.15
CA GLN A 573 11.89 -26.96 8.48
C GLN A 573 10.37 -26.80 8.60
N LEU A 574 9.60 -27.40 7.70
CA LEU A 574 8.15 -27.34 7.73
C LEU A 574 7.59 -28.04 8.98
N CYS A 575 8.15 -29.17 9.41
CA CYS A 575 7.78 -29.80 10.67
C CYS A 575 8.07 -28.92 11.89
N GLU A 576 9.15 -28.14 11.89
CA GLU A 576 9.48 -27.21 12.98
C GLU A 576 8.55 -25.99 13.02
N VAL A 577 8.10 -25.54 11.85
CA VAL A 577 7.23 -24.36 11.67
C VAL A 577 5.75 -24.71 11.92
N VAL A 578 5.32 -25.90 11.51
CA VAL A 578 3.96 -26.41 11.74
C VAL A 578 3.88 -26.93 13.17
N ARG A 579 3.84 -26.01 14.14
CA ARG A 579 3.64 -26.29 15.57
C ARG A 579 2.15 -26.39 15.91
N PRO A 580 1.77 -26.97 17.06
CA PRO A 580 0.39 -26.94 17.56
C PRO A 580 -0.16 -25.51 17.69
N GLU A 581 0.69 -24.51 17.94
CA GLU A 581 0.34 -23.07 17.93
C GLU A 581 -0.16 -22.59 16.56
N ALA A 582 0.13 -23.34 15.49
CA ALA A 582 -0.34 -23.07 14.15
C ALA A 582 -1.77 -23.59 13.89
N ALA A 583 -2.36 -24.37 14.79
CA ALA A 583 -3.72 -24.90 14.62
C ALA A 583 -4.77 -24.00 15.28
N PRO A 584 -5.95 -23.81 14.66
CA PRO A 584 -7.04 -23.02 15.23
C PRO A 584 -7.66 -23.67 16.49
N SER A 585 -7.54 -25.00 16.66
CA SER A 585 -7.91 -25.69 17.89
C SER A 585 -7.08 -26.98 18.12
N PRO A 586 -6.91 -27.42 19.38
CA PRO A 586 -6.22 -28.68 19.71
C PRO A 586 -6.90 -29.92 19.11
N GLU A 587 -8.23 -29.93 19.02
CA GLU A 587 -9.00 -31.04 18.44
C GLU A 587 -8.76 -31.17 16.93
N LEU A 588 -8.80 -30.05 16.21
CA LEU A 588 -8.51 -30.01 14.77
C LEU A 588 -7.05 -30.40 14.48
N TRP A 589 -6.13 -30.02 15.36
CA TRP A 589 -4.73 -30.45 15.29
C TRP A 589 -4.59 -31.97 15.36
N VAL A 590 -5.18 -32.60 16.38
CA VAL A 590 -5.12 -34.06 16.57
C VAL A 590 -5.76 -34.79 15.38
N GLN A 591 -6.91 -34.31 14.88
CA GLN A 591 -7.56 -34.89 13.71
C GLN A 591 -6.69 -34.76 12.45
N SER A 592 -6.03 -33.62 12.26
CA SER A 592 -5.15 -33.38 11.11
C SER A 592 -3.88 -34.23 11.17
N LEU A 593 -3.30 -34.41 12.36
CA LEU A 593 -2.19 -35.34 12.57
C LEU A 593 -2.59 -36.79 12.30
N ALA A 594 -3.74 -37.24 12.81
CA ALA A 594 -4.24 -38.59 12.55
C ALA A 594 -4.53 -38.83 11.06
N TRP A 595 -5.06 -37.81 10.37
CA TRP A 595 -5.24 -37.85 8.92
C TRP A 595 -3.90 -38.01 8.19
N LEU A 596 -2.89 -37.21 8.54
CA LEU A 596 -1.56 -37.28 7.93
C LEU A 596 -0.92 -38.65 8.18
N HIS A 597 -0.94 -39.12 9.43
CA HIS A 597 -0.44 -40.45 9.81
C HIS A 597 -1.04 -41.56 8.95
N ARG A 598 -2.37 -41.57 8.81
CA ARG A 598 -3.07 -42.55 7.95
C ARG A 598 -2.67 -42.47 6.48
N LYS A 599 -2.36 -41.27 5.97
CA LYS A 599 -1.92 -41.08 4.57
C LYS A 599 -0.46 -41.47 4.37
N VAL A 600 0.40 -41.29 5.37
CA VAL A 600 1.82 -41.66 5.32
C VAL A 600 2.03 -43.16 5.51
N ALA A 601 1.14 -43.86 6.21
CA ALA A 601 1.21 -45.31 6.40
C ALA A 601 1.21 -46.13 5.10
N SER A 602 0.81 -45.55 3.96
CA SER A 602 0.90 -46.20 2.63
C SER A 602 2.20 -45.93 1.88
N LEU A 603 3.08 -45.08 2.42
CA LEU A 603 4.36 -44.70 1.85
C LEU A 603 5.50 -45.51 2.52
N ASP A 604 6.72 -45.32 2.04
CA ASP A 604 7.91 -45.88 2.68
C ASP A 604 8.00 -45.55 4.19
N TRP A 605 8.35 -46.56 4.98
CA TRP A 605 8.34 -46.48 6.43
C TRP A 605 9.33 -45.44 7.00
N THR A 606 10.43 -45.15 6.30
CA THR A 606 11.40 -44.15 6.75
C THR A 606 10.82 -42.73 6.76
N ILE A 607 9.77 -42.47 5.97
CA ILE A 607 9.07 -41.18 5.93
C ILE A 607 8.36 -40.91 7.26
N GLY A 608 7.75 -41.95 7.85
CA GLY A 608 7.12 -41.85 9.17
C GLY A 608 8.11 -41.40 10.24
N LEU A 609 9.34 -41.95 10.21
CA LEU A 609 10.41 -41.55 11.13
C LEU A 609 10.85 -40.09 10.93
N ARG A 610 10.88 -39.60 9.69
CA ARG A 610 11.24 -38.20 9.38
C ARG A 610 10.20 -37.20 9.89
N LEU A 611 8.96 -37.64 10.08
CA LEU A 611 7.88 -36.85 10.67
C LEU A 611 7.82 -36.92 12.20
N LYS A 612 8.73 -37.65 12.87
CA LYS A 612 8.70 -37.83 14.33
C LYS A 612 8.65 -36.51 15.10
N LYS A 613 9.36 -35.49 14.63
CA LYS A 613 9.32 -34.14 15.25
C LYS A 613 7.94 -33.50 15.23
N LEU A 614 7.15 -33.76 14.19
CA LEU A 614 5.78 -33.26 14.06
C LEU A 614 4.79 -34.10 14.86
N TYR A 615 4.96 -35.43 14.86
CA TYR A 615 4.10 -36.34 15.60
C TYR A 615 4.31 -36.29 17.11
N GLY A 616 5.50 -35.92 17.59
CA GLY A 616 5.85 -35.97 19.00
C GLY A 616 5.55 -37.34 19.60
N ASP A 617 4.81 -37.36 20.69
CA ASP A 617 4.44 -38.58 21.42
C ASP A 617 3.04 -39.11 21.05
N HIS A 618 2.37 -38.51 20.04
CA HIS A 618 1.02 -38.93 19.64
C HIS A 618 1.01 -40.32 18.98
N PHE A 619 2.09 -40.71 18.32
CA PHE A 619 2.23 -41.99 17.63
C PHE A 619 3.58 -42.64 17.94
N LYS A 620 3.55 -43.97 18.04
CA LYS A 620 4.75 -44.79 18.12
C LYS A 620 5.48 -44.80 16.78
N ASN A 621 6.79 -45.03 16.81
CA ASN A 621 7.61 -45.18 15.62
C ASN A 621 7.34 -46.54 14.98
N GLU A 622 6.69 -46.53 13.82
CA GLU A 622 6.38 -47.72 13.04
C GLU A 622 7.59 -48.14 12.19
N VAL A 623 8.09 -49.36 12.38
CA VAL A 623 9.32 -49.87 11.74
C VAL A 623 9.20 -51.33 11.29
N PRO A 624 10.02 -51.81 10.35
CA PRO A 624 10.04 -53.21 9.95
C PRO A 624 10.28 -54.14 11.16
N ALA A 625 9.55 -55.26 11.22
CA ALA A 625 9.70 -56.24 12.30
C ALA A 625 11.15 -56.78 12.42
N THR A 626 11.87 -56.88 11.30
CA THR A 626 13.27 -57.34 11.23
C THR A 626 14.24 -56.39 11.94
N LEU A 627 13.86 -55.15 12.21
CA LEU A 627 14.69 -54.21 12.98
C LEU A 627 14.79 -54.60 14.46
N PHE A 628 13.74 -55.22 15.03
CA PHE A 628 13.73 -55.72 16.41
C PHE A 628 14.69 -56.90 16.63
N GLU A 629 15.14 -57.56 15.55
CA GLU A 629 16.12 -58.66 15.64
C GLU A 629 17.54 -58.16 15.95
N ILE A 630 17.82 -56.88 15.67
CA ILE A 630 19.17 -56.29 15.77
C ILE A 630 19.24 -55.04 16.64
N CYS A 631 18.10 -54.55 17.14
CA CYS A 631 18.01 -53.38 18.00
C CYS A 631 17.13 -53.63 19.23
N THR A 632 17.55 -53.12 20.39
CA THR A 632 16.72 -53.07 21.59
C THR A 632 15.74 -51.91 21.51
N LEU A 633 14.64 -52.09 20.78
CA LEU A 633 13.61 -51.07 20.62
C LEU A 633 12.57 -51.15 21.76
N PRO A 634 12.36 -50.09 22.54
CA PRO A 634 11.32 -50.04 23.57
C PRO A 634 9.91 -50.19 22.99
N GLU A 635 9.09 -51.11 23.51
CA GLU A 635 7.72 -51.33 23.01
C GLU A 635 6.78 -50.15 23.26
N ASP A 636 7.09 -49.27 24.21
CA ASP A 636 6.35 -48.05 24.50
C ASP A 636 6.54 -46.97 23.42
N GLU A 637 7.70 -46.94 22.76
CA GLU A 637 8.02 -45.95 21.74
C GLU A 637 7.93 -46.48 20.30
N TRP A 638 8.11 -47.80 20.10
CA TRP A 638 8.25 -48.42 18.78
C TRP A 638 7.19 -49.49 18.53
N THR A 639 6.76 -49.63 17.27
CA THR A 639 5.79 -50.63 16.82
C THR A 639 6.33 -51.37 15.61
N SER A 640 6.30 -52.71 15.64
CA SER A 640 6.69 -53.54 14.51
C SER A 640 5.60 -53.60 13.43
N GLN A 641 5.99 -53.46 12.17
CA GLN A 641 5.13 -53.64 11.00
C GLN A 641 5.62 -54.78 10.09
N PRO A 642 4.71 -55.62 9.58
CA PRO A 642 5.04 -56.64 8.59
C PRO A 642 5.11 -56.00 7.20
N LEU A 643 6.31 -55.60 6.78
CA LEU A 643 6.55 -55.02 5.47
C LEU A 643 7.06 -56.09 4.48
N PRO A 644 6.40 -56.33 3.33
CA PRO A 644 6.78 -57.38 2.39
C PRO A 644 8.20 -57.28 1.83
N ALA A 645 8.76 -56.07 1.78
CA ALA A 645 10.13 -55.83 1.30
C ALA A 645 11.21 -56.29 2.28
N TYR A 646 10.86 -56.51 3.56
CA TYR A 646 11.79 -56.85 4.63
C TYR A 646 11.51 -58.26 5.16
N GLY A 647 12.25 -59.24 4.64
CA GLY A 647 12.22 -60.63 5.10
C GLY A 647 13.30 -60.94 6.15
N PRO A 648 13.33 -62.18 6.69
CA PRO A 648 14.37 -62.61 7.62
C PRO A 648 15.78 -62.30 7.12
N GLY A 649 16.63 -61.73 7.97
CA GLY A 649 17.99 -61.32 7.62
C GLY A 649 18.12 -59.93 6.96
N SER A 650 17.02 -59.20 6.75
CA SER A 650 17.04 -57.81 6.26
C SER A 650 17.17 -56.75 7.36
N GLY A 651 17.34 -57.16 8.64
CA GLY A 651 17.42 -56.23 9.77
C GLY A 651 18.46 -55.14 9.56
N LEU A 652 19.70 -55.49 9.16
CA LEU A 652 20.78 -54.51 8.96
C LEU A 652 20.50 -53.51 7.84
N LEU A 653 19.74 -53.91 6.81
CA LEU A 653 19.28 -52.99 5.77
C LEU A 653 18.31 -51.97 6.38
N ALA A 654 17.27 -52.45 7.08
CA ALA A 654 16.30 -51.58 7.74
C ALA A 654 16.99 -50.62 8.74
N TRP A 655 17.98 -51.11 9.50
CA TRP A 655 18.72 -50.28 10.43
C TRP A 655 19.55 -49.19 9.73
N MET A 656 20.21 -49.53 8.62
CA MET A 656 20.99 -48.57 7.87
C MET A 656 20.13 -47.49 7.21
N GLU A 657 18.98 -47.87 6.65
CA GLU A 657 17.98 -46.91 6.17
C GLU A 657 17.45 -46.04 7.30
N GLY A 658 17.18 -46.63 8.47
CA GLY A 658 16.82 -45.91 9.69
C GLY A 658 17.88 -44.89 10.14
N CYS A 659 19.17 -45.21 9.99
CA CYS A 659 20.27 -44.30 10.30
C CYS A 659 20.28 -43.02 9.44
N THR A 660 19.66 -43.06 8.25
CA THR A 660 19.56 -41.87 7.40
C THR A 660 18.63 -40.80 7.97
N ALA A 661 17.70 -41.20 8.86
CA ALA A 661 16.74 -40.34 9.54
C ALA A 661 17.05 -40.14 11.04
N LEU A 662 17.40 -41.22 11.77
CA LEU A 662 17.57 -41.24 13.23
C LEU A 662 18.94 -41.79 13.65
N ARG A 663 20.03 -41.24 13.06
CA ARG A 663 21.42 -41.70 13.25
C ARG A 663 21.80 -42.02 14.70
N GLU A 664 21.66 -41.06 15.61
CA GLU A 664 22.10 -41.20 17.00
C GLU A 664 21.31 -42.26 17.76
N THR A 665 19.99 -42.27 17.57
CA THR A 665 19.08 -43.24 18.16
C THR A 665 19.42 -44.64 17.66
N MET A 666 19.58 -44.84 16.35
CA MET A 666 19.91 -46.13 15.77
C MET A 666 21.28 -46.67 16.21
N LEU A 667 22.29 -45.81 16.37
CA LEU A 667 23.60 -46.19 16.91
C LEU A 667 23.57 -46.63 18.38
N THR A 668 22.64 -46.08 19.15
CA THR A 668 22.48 -46.38 20.59
C THR A 668 21.72 -47.68 20.81
N LEU A 669 20.68 -47.92 19.99
CA LEU A 669 19.80 -49.08 20.12
C LEU A 669 20.36 -50.35 19.45
N LEU A 670 21.43 -50.24 18.66
CA LEU A 670 22.07 -51.38 18.00
C LEU A 670 22.63 -52.39 19.02
N THR A 671 22.22 -53.65 18.90
CA THR A 671 22.73 -54.74 19.73
C THR A 671 23.64 -55.65 18.93
N VAL A 672 24.93 -55.64 19.29
CA VAL A 672 25.93 -56.59 18.79
C VAL A 672 26.78 -57.02 19.97
N ASN A 673 26.92 -58.33 20.19
CA ASN A 673 27.81 -58.85 21.21
C ASN A 673 29.27 -58.74 20.75
N VAL A 674 29.94 -57.65 21.17
CA VAL A 674 31.34 -57.38 20.81
C VAL A 674 32.30 -58.42 21.38
N ASP A 675 31.91 -59.12 22.46
CA ASP A 675 32.71 -60.18 23.06
C ASP A 675 32.69 -61.49 22.25
N ASN A 676 31.78 -61.62 21.29
CA ASN A 676 31.68 -62.76 20.38
C ASN A 676 32.27 -62.44 19.00
N PRO A 677 33.48 -62.90 18.68
CA PRO A 677 34.15 -62.57 17.41
C PRO A 677 33.44 -63.13 16.18
N GLU A 678 32.71 -64.23 16.29
CA GLU A 678 31.94 -64.80 15.18
C GLU A 678 30.75 -63.92 14.81
N GLU A 679 30.05 -63.39 15.83
CA GLU A 679 28.93 -62.47 15.66
C GLU A 679 29.38 -61.15 15.06
N VAL A 680 30.49 -60.57 15.55
CA VAL A 680 31.08 -59.35 14.97
C VAL A 680 31.48 -59.56 13.51
N ASN A 681 32.00 -60.73 13.15
CA ASN A 681 32.35 -61.06 11.76
C ASN A 681 31.11 -61.20 10.87
N LEU A 682 30.06 -61.87 11.34
CA LEU A 682 28.79 -61.99 10.63
C LEU A 682 28.12 -60.63 10.46
N PHE A 683 28.11 -59.81 11.51
CA PHE A 683 27.65 -58.42 11.48
C PHE A 683 28.41 -57.62 10.42
N SER A 684 29.75 -57.70 10.41
CA SER A 684 30.59 -56.94 9.48
C SER A 684 30.34 -57.32 8.01
N LYS A 685 30.10 -58.61 7.73
CA LYS A 685 29.71 -59.10 6.40
C LYS A 685 28.31 -58.62 6.01
N GLY A 686 27.34 -58.74 6.91
CA GLY A 686 25.97 -58.27 6.69
C GLY A 686 25.91 -56.75 6.50
N PHE A 687 26.71 -56.00 7.26
CA PHE A 687 26.86 -54.56 7.16
C PHE A 687 27.35 -54.15 5.76
N LEU A 688 28.36 -54.85 5.22
CA LEU A 688 28.85 -54.60 3.86
C LEU A 688 27.74 -54.78 2.81
N VAL A 689 26.93 -55.83 2.96
CA VAL A 689 25.80 -56.10 2.06
C VAL A 689 24.73 -55.02 2.17
N ALA A 690 24.36 -54.60 3.39
CA ALA A 690 23.42 -53.50 3.59
C ALA A 690 23.96 -52.18 3.01
N LEU A 691 25.25 -51.90 3.19
CA LEU A 691 25.91 -50.69 2.69
C LEU A 691 25.78 -50.55 1.17
N ILE A 692 26.07 -51.62 0.43
CA ILE A 692 25.98 -51.59 -1.04
C ILE A 692 24.54 -51.54 -1.55
N GLN A 693 23.56 -51.97 -0.75
CA GLN A 693 22.14 -51.88 -1.09
C GLN A 693 21.59 -50.46 -0.92
N VAL A 694 22.06 -49.73 0.09
CA VAL A 694 21.60 -48.37 0.40
C VAL A 694 22.35 -47.31 -0.42
N LEU A 695 23.64 -47.53 -0.70
CA LEU A 695 24.53 -46.58 -1.39
C LEU A 695 23.93 -45.95 -2.67
N PRO A 696 23.30 -46.71 -3.60
CA PRO A 696 22.79 -46.13 -4.85
C PRO A 696 21.63 -45.15 -4.64
N TRP A 697 20.93 -45.21 -3.51
CA TRP A 697 19.70 -44.44 -3.23
C TRP A 697 19.95 -43.25 -2.31
N CYS A 698 21.15 -43.17 -1.72
CA CYS A 698 21.56 -42.08 -0.85
C CYS A 698 21.76 -40.80 -1.65
N SER A 699 21.25 -39.70 -1.11
CA SER A 699 21.80 -38.39 -1.45
C SER A 699 23.19 -38.19 -0.83
N HIS A 700 23.88 -37.11 -1.20
CA HIS A 700 25.18 -36.77 -0.60
C HIS A 700 25.09 -36.59 0.92
N SER A 701 24.04 -35.92 1.43
CA SER A 701 23.90 -35.72 2.88
C SER A 701 23.59 -37.01 3.64
N GLU A 702 22.77 -37.90 3.07
CA GLU A 702 22.48 -39.21 3.65
C GLU A 702 23.73 -40.08 3.68
N TRP A 703 24.49 -40.09 2.59
CA TRP A 703 25.77 -40.81 2.54
C TRP A 703 26.75 -40.29 3.59
N LYS A 704 26.89 -38.97 3.73
CA LYS A 704 27.73 -38.37 4.77
C LYS A 704 27.26 -38.69 6.21
N ARG A 705 25.95 -38.88 6.42
CA ARG A 705 25.43 -39.39 7.71
C ARG A 705 25.86 -40.84 7.94
N LEU A 706 25.80 -41.68 6.91
CA LEU A 706 26.25 -43.08 6.98
C LEU A 706 27.76 -43.22 7.12
N THR A 707 28.58 -42.36 6.51
CA THR A 707 30.03 -42.38 6.72
C THR A 707 30.37 -42.14 8.19
N HIS A 708 29.64 -41.23 8.87
CA HIS A 708 29.79 -41.03 10.32
C HIS A 708 29.39 -42.26 11.14
N VAL A 709 28.35 -42.99 10.71
CA VAL A 709 27.95 -44.27 11.33
C VAL A 709 29.08 -45.29 11.20
N VAL A 710 29.68 -45.41 10.01
CA VAL A 710 30.83 -46.31 9.77
C VAL A 710 31.99 -45.95 10.69
N GLU A 711 32.38 -44.68 10.75
CA GLU A 711 33.46 -44.21 11.63
C GLU A 711 33.20 -44.54 13.10
N ASN A 712 31.98 -44.30 13.58
CA ASN A 712 31.58 -44.59 14.95
C ASN A 712 31.69 -46.10 15.27
N LEU A 713 31.19 -46.96 14.37
CA LEU A 713 31.25 -48.41 14.55
C LEU A 713 32.68 -48.96 14.51
N LEU A 714 33.55 -48.40 13.65
CA LEU A 714 34.98 -48.75 13.59
C LEU A 714 35.70 -48.35 14.89
N GLN A 715 35.45 -47.13 15.38
CA GLN A 715 36.05 -46.64 16.64
C GLN A 715 35.61 -47.47 17.85
N ARG A 716 34.33 -47.87 17.90
CA ARG A 716 33.77 -48.74 18.95
C ARG A 716 34.13 -50.22 18.79
N GLN A 717 34.85 -50.59 17.72
CA GLN A 717 35.22 -51.97 17.36
C GLN A 717 34.01 -52.91 17.16
N VAL A 718 32.82 -52.35 16.92
CA VAL A 718 31.60 -53.11 16.58
C VAL A 718 31.65 -53.57 15.12
N LEU A 719 32.29 -52.78 14.25
CA LEU A 719 32.54 -53.14 12.86
C LEU A 719 34.00 -53.59 12.72
N HIS A 720 34.20 -54.86 12.34
CA HIS A 720 35.53 -55.41 12.11
C HIS A 720 35.88 -55.37 10.63
N VAL A 721 36.85 -54.51 10.29
CA VAL A 721 37.48 -54.49 8.97
C VAL A 721 38.99 -54.63 9.15
N PRO A 722 39.64 -55.64 8.53
CA PRO A 722 41.08 -55.78 8.62
C PRO A 722 41.76 -54.67 7.81
N TYR A 723 42.58 -53.85 8.45
CA TYR A 723 43.41 -52.83 7.79
C TYR A 723 44.83 -53.32 7.47
N THR A 724 45.12 -54.60 7.74
CA THR A 724 46.36 -55.22 7.32
C THR A 724 46.34 -55.38 5.80
N LEU A 725 46.93 -54.42 5.09
CA LEU A 725 47.30 -54.62 3.70
C LEU A 725 48.29 -55.79 3.64
N GLU A 726 48.27 -56.56 2.55
CA GLU A 726 49.31 -57.58 2.26
C GLU A 726 50.73 -56.99 2.35
N TYR A 727 50.84 -55.66 2.21
CA TYR A 727 52.08 -54.88 2.27
C TYR A 727 52.52 -54.42 3.67
N VAL A 728 51.67 -54.52 4.71
CA VAL A 728 52.02 -54.11 6.09
C VAL A 728 53.15 -54.96 6.67
N GLN A 729 53.25 -56.23 6.26
CA GLN A 729 54.34 -57.13 6.64
C GLN A 729 55.72 -56.62 6.16
N TYR A 730 55.75 -55.77 5.12
CA TYR A 730 56.97 -55.20 4.54
C TYR A 730 57.29 -53.79 5.08
N MET A 731 56.47 -53.24 5.98
CA MET A 731 56.65 -51.90 6.56
C MET A 731 56.60 -51.91 8.10
N PRO A 732 57.45 -52.70 8.78
CA PRO A 732 57.36 -52.92 10.23
C PRO A 732 57.67 -51.68 11.10
N LEU A 733 58.28 -50.64 10.51
CA LEU A 733 58.68 -49.42 11.23
C LEU A 733 57.65 -48.29 11.14
N LEU A 734 56.59 -48.42 10.33
CA LEU A 734 55.54 -47.40 10.22
C LEU A 734 54.45 -47.64 11.26
N ASN A 735 54.25 -46.67 12.16
CA ASN A 735 53.11 -46.70 13.08
C ASN A 735 51.83 -46.29 12.33
N LEU A 736 51.10 -47.27 11.79
CA LEU A 736 49.83 -47.07 11.09
C LEU A 736 48.62 -46.92 12.03
N ARG A 737 48.79 -47.10 13.34
CA ARG A 737 47.70 -47.02 14.32
C ARG A 737 46.92 -45.69 14.29
N PRO A 738 47.55 -44.51 14.12
CA PRO A 738 46.83 -43.24 14.00
C PRO A 738 45.89 -43.19 12.79
N PHE A 739 46.19 -43.97 11.74
CA PHE A 739 45.41 -44.03 10.51
C PHE A 739 44.48 -45.23 10.45
N ALA A 740 44.38 -46.04 11.51
CA ALA A 740 43.66 -47.31 11.51
C ALA A 740 42.22 -47.15 11.01
N CYS A 741 41.46 -46.20 11.56
CA CYS A 741 40.08 -45.95 11.13
C CYS A 741 39.99 -45.56 9.65
N CYS A 742 40.87 -44.67 9.16
CA CYS A 742 40.90 -44.27 7.75
C CYS A 742 41.22 -45.45 6.82
N LEU A 743 42.17 -46.30 7.20
CA LEU A 743 42.55 -47.49 6.44
C LEU A 743 41.44 -48.54 6.45
N GLN A 744 40.82 -48.77 7.60
CA GLN A 744 39.67 -49.68 7.74
C GLN A 744 38.51 -49.23 6.87
N PHE A 745 38.17 -47.94 6.89
CA PHE A 745 37.10 -47.41 6.07
C PHE A 745 37.46 -47.49 4.56
N SER A 746 38.69 -47.17 4.19
CA SER A 746 39.16 -47.34 2.81
C SER A 746 39.03 -48.80 2.32
N VAL A 747 39.41 -49.78 3.15
CA VAL A 747 39.26 -51.20 2.83
C VAL A 747 37.78 -51.58 2.72
N LEU A 748 36.91 -51.09 3.60
CA LEU A 748 35.46 -51.35 3.52
C LEU A 748 34.87 -50.86 2.20
N LEU A 749 35.20 -49.62 1.80
CA LEU A 749 34.76 -49.04 0.53
C LEU A 749 35.28 -49.85 -0.66
N LEU A 750 36.55 -50.27 -0.63
CA LEU A 750 37.12 -51.13 -1.67
C LEU A 750 36.38 -52.45 -1.78
N ARG A 751 36.08 -53.12 -0.66
CA ARG A 751 35.32 -54.38 -0.66
C ARG A 751 33.89 -54.20 -1.16
N GLY A 752 33.25 -53.09 -0.81
CA GLY A 752 31.91 -52.76 -1.29
C GLY A 752 31.91 -52.53 -2.81
N PHE A 753 32.88 -51.77 -3.31
CA PHE A 753 33.03 -51.53 -4.74
C PHE A 753 33.36 -52.81 -5.52
N GLN A 754 34.24 -53.67 -4.98
CA GLN A 754 34.54 -54.98 -5.58
C GLN A 754 33.30 -55.87 -5.70
N LEU A 755 32.43 -55.87 -4.68
CA LEU A 755 31.18 -56.63 -4.68
C LEU A 755 30.19 -56.07 -5.72
N LEU A 756 30.03 -54.75 -5.76
CA LEU A 756 29.20 -54.06 -6.75
C LEU A 756 29.69 -54.28 -8.20
N CYS A 757 31.00 -54.28 -8.44
CA CYS A 757 31.57 -54.54 -9.76
C CYS A 757 31.67 -56.03 -10.11
N SER A 758 31.20 -56.93 -9.25
CA SER A 758 31.19 -58.36 -9.52
C SER A 758 30.17 -58.71 -10.61
N SER A 759 30.34 -59.86 -11.27
CA SER A 759 29.40 -60.36 -12.27
C SER A 759 27.98 -60.56 -11.72
N SER A 760 27.84 -60.73 -10.41
CA SER A 760 26.54 -60.89 -9.75
C SER A 760 25.72 -59.59 -9.67
N CYS A 761 26.38 -58.44 -9.80
CA CYS A 761 25.76 -57.11 -9.66
C CYS A 761 25.79 -56.30 -10.96
N SER A 762 26.28 -56.86 -12.07
CA SER A 762 26.47 -56.12 -13.34
C SER A 762 25.18 -55.58 -13.96
N SER A 763 24.03 -56.17 -13.65
CA SER A 763 22.70 -55.75 -14.13
C SER A 763 21.86 -55.06 -13.07
N TRP A 764 22.45 -54.74 -11.91
CA TRP A 764 21.70 -54.29 -10.73
C TRP A 764 21.33 -52.81 -10.78
N LEU A 765 22.13 -52.01 -11.50
CA LEU A 765 21.98 -50.56 -11.58
C LEU A 765 22.08 -50.09 -13.05
N PRO A 766 21.29 -49.08 -13.44
CA PRO A 766 21.47 -48.40 -14.72
C PRO A 766 22.77 -47.56 -14.74
N ALA A 767 23.20 -47.13 -15.93
CA ALA A 767 24.46 -46.40 -16.10
C ALA A 767 24.52 -45.08 -15.30
N GLU A 768 23.39 -44.39 -15.21
CA GLU A 768 23.24 -43.14 -14.47
C GLU A 768 23.41 -43.37 -12.95
N ALA A 769 22.91 -44.50 -12.43
CA ALA A 769 23.10 -44.88 -11.03
C ALA A 769 24.55 -45.28 -10.73
N TRP A 770 25.25 -45.92 -11.68
CA TRP A 770 26.67 -46.22 -11.53
C TRP A 770 27.52 -44.95 -11.42
N LEU A 771 27.20 -43.92 -12.22
CA LEU A 771 27.88 -42.64 -12.14
C LEU A 771 27.73 -42.03 -10.73
N HIS A 772 26.50 -42.03 -10.20
CA HIS A 772 26.21 -41.53 -8.85
C HIS A 772 26.98 -42.28 -7.76
N VAL A 773 26.98 -43.63 -7.82
CA VAL A 773 27.75 -44.47 -6.88
C VAL A 773 29.25 -44.15 -6.93
N VAL A 774 29.80 -43.97 -8.12
CA VAL A 774 31.22 -43.60 -8.30
C VAL A 774 31.50 -42.20 -7.72
N GLN A 775 30.60 -41.24 -7.91
CA GLN A 775 30.73 -39.90 -7.33
C GLN A 775 30.75 -39.93 -5.80
N LEU A 776 29.82 -40.67 -5.16
CA LEU A 776 29.80 -40.85 -3.71
C LEU A 776 31.07 -41.52 -3.19
N TYR A 777 31.54 -42.56 -3.89
CA TYR A 777 32.79 -43.26 -3.56
C TYR A 777 34.01 -42.33 -3.66
N CYS A 778 34.15 -41.60 -4.77
CA CYS A 778 35.25 -40.65 -4.98
C CYS A 778 35.23 -39.52 -3.95
N SER A 779 34.05 -39.03 -3.58
CA SER A 779 33.89 -38.05 -2.49
C SER A 779 34.43 -38.60 -1.18
N SER A 780 34.02 -39.82 -0.78
CA SER A 780 34.51 -40.44 0.45
C SER A 780 36.02 -40.68 0.46
N LEU A 781 36.61 -41.09 -0.67
CA LEU A 781 38.06 -41.21 -0.77
C LEU A 781 38.76 -39.85 -0.63
N THR A 782 38.19 -38.80 -1.19
CA THR A 782 38.73 -37.44 -1.08
C THR A 782 38.71 -36.97 0.37
N ASP A 783 37.59 -37.18 1.07
CA ASP A 783 37.44 -36.88 2.50
C ASP A 783 38.43 -37.68 3.36
N LEU A 784 38.58 -38.99 3.08
CA LEU A 784 39.55 -39.85 3.75
C LEU A 784 40.99 -39.38 3.54
N LEU A 785 41.36 -38.99 2.31
CA LEU A 785 42.68 -38.40 2.02
C LEU A 785 42.89 -37.08 2.78
N GLY A 786 41.85 -36.26 2.91
CA GLY A 786 41.85 -35.07 3.75
C GLY A 786 42.14 -35.39 5.21
N SER A 787 41.44 -36.38 5.77
CA SER A 787 41.63 -36.86 7.15
C SER A 787 43.01 -37.47 7.39
N VAL A 788 43.58 -38.17 6.41
CA VAL A 788 44.96 -38.69 6.49
C VAL A 788 45.95 -37.52 6.50
N LYS A 789 45.77 -36.50 5.65
CA LYS A 789 46.63 -35.31 5.61
C LYS A 789 46.58 -34.51 6.92
N SER A 790 45.39 -34.32 7.49
CA SER A 790 45.25 -33.62 8.77
C SER A 790 45.91 -34.39 9.92
N THR A 791 45.78 -35.72 9.93
CA THR A 791 46.40 -36.61 10.92
C THR A 791 47.93 -36.69 10.76
N ALA A 792 48.45 -36.55 9.54
CA ALA A 792 49.88 -36.55 9.25
C ALA A 792 50.60 -35.23 9.64
N GLY A 793 49.85 -34.14 9.86
CA GLY A 793 50.38 -32.80 10.19
C GLY A 793 50.94 -32.04 8.99
N LEU A 794 50.90 -30.69 9.03
CA LEU A 794 51.66 -29.84 8.12
C LEU A 794 53.17 -30.00 8.42
N PRO A 795 54.05 -30.13 7.41
CA PRO A 795 55.48 -30.15 7.66
C PRO A 795 55.90 -28.84 8.33
N SER A 796 56.61 -28.93 9.45
CA SER A 796 57.27 -27.77 10.06
C SER A 796 58.22 -27.17 9.03
N PRO A 797 58.23 -25.85 8.79
CA PRO A 797 59.25 -25.25 7.95
C PRO A 797 60.65 -25.45 8.58
N PRO A 798 61.70 -25.53 7.75
CA PRO A 798 63.02 -26.04 8.13
C PRO A 798 63.71 -25.24 9.25
#